data_AF-A0A7S0AY96-F1
#
_entry.id   AF-A0A7S0AY96-F1
#
_cell.length_a   1.000
_cell.length_b   1.000
_cell.length_c   1.000
_cell.angle_alpha   90.00
_cell.angle_beta   90.00
_cell.angle_gamma   90.00
#
_symmetry.space_group_name_H-M   'P 1'
#
loop_
_entity.id
_entity.type
_entity.pdbx_description
1 polymer ?
#
loop_
_entity_poly.entity_id
_entity_poly.type
_entity_poly.pdbx_seq_one_letter_code
_entity_poly.pdbx_strand_id
1 'polypeptide(L)'
;MASATPTESQAFKFEPTARGESDVKATIRKSLRLTLPECFIPELGESKQGKVRDIYFSGQNVLMITNDRVSAFDYILPNLIPFKGQVLNMISEYTMAETRDVLPNALVENVDGSVVVQKKMKNLNVEWIVRGYLWGSMAAAYEKGDRTFCGLNVPDGLIRFQKFDTPLFTPTTKAEVGHDENLSMEQVEALLGKDVAQQAKEAALKLFARGQEIMRKRGLILIDTKYEMGLDEKGVLHVIDEVNTPDSSRLCDVDEWEAKYPKIAAEMAKGEHKTVTDLIKAKPELKMKEFSKQYVRDALLDMGFDPTKHAAAPELSDDQVVECAYRYIAIYERITKRRFPFPETLLQPAKRILHNLQRAGLIAGASVVIIAGSDSDVAHAKAVQGEMAKFKVPSQVRVCSAYTQPSVLESMIKQYNRSIEPLLLVCCCGGADALSSIASSLSVHPVVSCPPGTASSSSMTCSPGCSSSFILSPSNVAKFAAQTFANSCPAIAVALGASIEEGVIRLEKADAAQQRTAAAQPPQAPAGGCKALANGAAAGGHTLRAVGGDVGDMVRVKTVLVSVFDKTGLEEVGGFLAKQGVHILSTGGTAAKLRQLGCTVQDVADYTGSPEILDGRVKTLHPKVHGGLLAARGNAKHEAEMAEHSIRGIDLVIVNLYPFVQAVQKGGDFATCIENIDIGGPAMIRASAKNNNSVAIVTSPTQYPELIRQMTESGGSTSLAFRRNLAAAAYALTAAYDASVSGWFAGQVSSPPAAQPVTFHVERPLKYGCNPHQNPAALCSLAGGKLPFEVMSGTPGYINLLDAVNAWQLVHELAQASGMPAAASFKHVSPAGAAIGVPLSAEEVAVYEVKDKELSPVATAYVRARNADPMCSFGDFVAISHEVDMATANILKIEVSDGIIAPGFQPEALEILKAKKQGKFIVLQADASFTPPAQEYRMVGGVGFVQKRNDELFDSSRLKKIVTKNQDLPQEAKLDLILASISIKYTQSNSVGYAQGGMMIGVGAGQQSRVDCVKLAARKASTWRLRFHPKVMALAFKAGVKRQDRVNARVRYIEGDMQQAESEQWEKNFDAVPAALAAEEKAEFLKGLTGVSVSSDAFFPFRDSIDACSRIGVSYIAQPGGSVADQEVIAACDAYGMAMAFTDLRLFHH
;
A
#
# COMPACT_ATOMS: atom_id res chain seq x y z
N MET A 1 -1.74 -29.92 -43.51
CA MET A 1 -1.46 -29.12 -44.71
C MET A 1 -0.29 -28.21 -44.40
N ALA A 2 0.71 -28.27 -45.30
CA ALA A 2 1.86 -27.40 -45.57
C ALA A 2 2.30 -26.26 -44.61
N SER A 3 3.61 -26.31 -44.33
CA SER A 3 4.63 -25.24 -44.32
C SER A 3 4.46 -24.00 -43.44
N ALA A 4 5.22 -23.97 -42.35
CA ALA A 4 6.06 -22.82 -42.01
C ALA A 4 7.27 -23.31 -41.19
N THR A 5 8.45 -23.27 -41.77
CA THR A 5 9.74 -23.38 -41.09
C THR A 5 9.86 -22.26 -40.04
N PRO A 6 10.25 -22.54 -38.78
CA PRO A 6 10.57 -21.49 -37.83
C PRO A 6 11.91 -20.87 -38.24
N THR A 7 11.85 -19.64 -38.73
CA THR A 7 13.01 -18.79 -38.99
C THR A 7 13.78 -18.53 -37.69
N GLU A 8 15.10 -18.57 -37.82
CA GLU A 8 16.16 -18.21 -36.89
C GLU A 8 15.71 -17.56 -35.56
N SER A 9 16.08 -18.25 -34.49
CA SER A 9 16.16 -17.74 -33.13
C SER A 9 16.58 -16.27 -33.10
N GLN A 10 15.86 -15.43 -32.36
CA GLN A 10 16.29 -14.10 -31.95
C GLN A 10 17.59 -14.20 -31.15
N ALA A 11 18.71 -14.33 -31.86
CA ALA A 11 20.02 -14.08 -31.34
C ALA A 11 20.12 -12.56 -31.12
N PHE A 12 20.10 -12.15 -29.86
CA PHE A 12 20.45 -10.79 -29.44
C PHE A 12 21.75 -10.38 -30.14
N LYS A 13 21.67 -9.46 -31.11
CA LYS A 13 22.84 -8.81 -31.72
C LYS A 13 23.52 -7.97 -30.65
N PHE A 14 24.80 -8.24 -30.41
CA PHE A 14 25.61 -7.58 -29.39
C PHE A 14 26.39 -6.41 -30.02
N GLU A 15 26.13 -5.18 -29.57
CA GLU A 15 27.06 -4.06 -29.71
C GLU A 15 27.93 -3.95 -28.44
N PRO A 16 29.27 -3.84 -28.57
CA PRO A 16 30.17 -3.92 -27.42
C PRO A 16 30.31 -2.56 -26.72
N THR A 17 29.73 -2.44 -25.53
CA THR A 17 30.22 -1.51 -24.50
C THR A 17 30.77 -2.33 -23.32
N ALA A 18 32.05 -2.15 -23.02
CA ALA A 18 32.80 -2.99 -22.08
C ALA A 18 32.42 -2.68 -20.63
N ARG A 19 31.60 -3.53 -20.00
CA ARG A 19 31.39 -3.51 -18.54
C ARG A 19 32.63 -4.05 -17.84
N GLY A 20 33.22 -3.28 -16.93
CA GLY A 20 34.41 -3.67 -16.15
C GLY A 20 34.07 -4.58 -14.98
N GLU A 21 35.05 -5.32 -14.44
CA GLU A 21 34.88 -6.17 -13.24
C GLU A 21 34.24 -5.41 -12.07
N SER A 22 34.67 -4.16 -11.85
CA SER A 22 34.11 -3.27 -10.83
C SER A 22 32.61 -3.06 -11.01
N ASP A 23 32.13 -2.89 -12.24
CA ASP A 23 30.71 -2.67 -12.52
C ASP A 23 29.88 -3.93 -12.24
N VAL A 24 30.42 -5.10 -12.64
CA VAL A 24 29.77 -6.39 -12.39
C VAL A 24 29.66 -6.65 -10.88
N LYS A 25 30.75 -6.47 -10.13
CA LYS A 25 30.76 -6.59 -8.67
C LYS A 25 29.85 -5.58 -7.99
N ALA A 26 29.77 -4.34 -8.48
CA ALA A 26 28.84 -3.34 -7.97
C ALA A 26 27.37 -3.75 -8.19
N THR A 27 27.03 -4.32 -9.36
CA THR A 27 25.68 -4.83 -9.63
C THR A 27 25.35 -6.05 -8.76
N ILE A 28 26.29 -6.97 -8.55
CA ILE A 28 26.12 -8.10 -7.64
C ILE A 28 25.90 -7.61 -6.21
N ARG A 29 26.67 -6.62 -5.74
CA ARG A 29 26.53 -6.05 -4.39
C ARG A 29 25.14 -5.45 -4.17
N LYS A 30 24.57 -4.80 -5.18
CA LYS A 30 23.17 -4.31 -5.15
C LYS A 30 22.13 -5.44 -5.09
N SER A 31 22.52 -6.66 -5.46
CA SER A 31 21.65 -7.83 -5.60
C SER A 31 21.82 -8.87 -4.48
N LEU A 32 22.60 -8.58 -3.44
CA LEU A 32 22.86 -9.52 -2.33
C LEU A 32 21.58 -10.02 -1.65
N ARG A 33 20.52 -9.21 -1.66
CA ARG A 33 19.20 -9.54 -1.09
C ARG A 33 18.17 -10.05 -2.12
N LEU A 34 18.60 -10.26 -3.36
CA LEU A 34 17.75 -10.73 -4.48
C LEU A 34 18.14 -12.16 -4.84
N THR A 35 17.95 -13.06 -3.89
CA THR A 35 18.36 -14.46 -3.97
C THR A 35 17.17 -15.39 -3.83
N LEU A 36 17.29 -16.59 -4.39
CA LEU A 36 16.31 -17.66 -4.24
C LEU A 36 16.80 -18.69 -3.20
N PRO A 37 16.34 -18.65 -1.93
CA PRO A 37 16.73 -19.65 -0.93
C PRO A 37 16.13 -21.02 -1.23
N GLU A 38 14.80 -21.06 -1.27
CA GLU A 38 13.97 -22.24 -1.51
C GLU A 38 12.77 -21.77 -2.34
N CYS A 39 12.18 -22.69 -3.10
CA CYS A 39 11.00 -22.39 -3.89
C CYS A 39 9.95 -23.48 -3.65
N PHE A 40 8.86 -23.12 -2.97
CA PHE A 40 7.69 -24.00 -2.85
C PHE A 40 6.55 -23.48 -3.73
N ILE A 41 6.06 -24.34 -4.63
CA ILE A 41 4.96 -24.06 -5.56
C ILE A 41 3.84 -25.07 -5.29
N PRO A 42 2.90 -24.75 -4.39
CA PRO A 42 1.77 -25.60 -4.05
C PRO A 42 1.04 -26.22 -5.25
N GLU A 43 0.85 -25.49 -6.35
CA GLU A 43 0.17 -25.99 -7.55
C GLU A 43 0.85 -27.22 -8.19
N LEU A 44 2.18 -27.32 -8.07
CA LEU A 44 2.96 -28.42 -8.64
C LEU A 44 3.09 -29.64 -7.70
N GLY A 45 2.53 -29.55 -6.49
CA GLY A 45 2.58 -30.61 -5.48
C GLY A 45 3.89 -30.65 -4.69
N GLU A 46 4.19 -31.82 -4.14
CA GLU A 46 5.42 -32.01 -3.35
C GLU A 46 6.65 -32.07 -4.23
N SER A 47 7.68 -31.33 -3.85
CA SER A 47 8.99 -31.38 -4.51
C SER A 47 9.94 -32.34 -3.81
N LYS A 48 10.81 -32.97 -4.60
CA LYS A 48 12.02 -33.58 -4.07
C LYS A 48 13.05 -32.47 -3.86
N GLN A 49 13.32 -32.13 -2.61
CA GLN A 49 14.34 -31.14 -2.26
C GLN A 49 15.74 -31.75 -2.35
N GLY A 50 16.60 -31.14 -3.14
CA GLY A 50 18.04 -31.39 -3.18
C GLY A 50 18.84 -30.31 -2.47
N LYS A 51 20.17 -30.46 -2.44
CA LYS A 51 21.09 -29.46 -1.86
C LYS A 51 20.97 -28.09 -2.53
N VAL A 52 20.75 -28.06 -3.86
CA VAL A 52 20.76 -26.83 -4.69
C VAL A 52 19.60 -26.75 -5.70
N ARG A 53 18.71 -27.74 -5.73
CA ARG A 53 17.57 -27.80 -6.67
C ARG A 53 16.32 -28.36 -5.99
N ASP A 54 15.17 -27.82 -6.37
CA ASP A 54 13.85 -28.36 -6.02
C ASP A 54 13.23 -28.98 -7.28
N ILE A 55 12.83 -30.25 -7.20
CA ILE A 55 12.38 -31.03 -8.37
C ILE A 55 10.90 -31.37 -8.25
N TYR A 56 10.10 -30.96 -9.22
CA TYR A 56 8.66 -31.19 -9.31
C TYR A 56 8.34 -32.16 -10.45
N PHE A 57 7.64 -33.25 -10.12
CA PHE A 57 7.20 -34.24 -11.12
C PHE A 57 5.79 -33.89 -11.58
N SER A 58 5.63 -33.38 -12.81
CA SER A 58 4.35 -32.93 -13.35
C SER A 58 4.02 -33.62 -14.67
N GLY A 59 3.16 -34.64 -14.60
CA GLY A 59 2.74 -35.41 -15.77
C GLY A 59 3.91 -36.11 -16.49
N GLN A 60 4.12 -35.77 -17.77
CA GLN A 60 5.23 -36.26 -18.59
C GLN A 60 6.51 -35.42 -18.46
N ASN A 61 6.49 -34.34 -17.68
CA ASN A 61 7.62 -33.43 -17.51
C ASN A 61 8.12 -33.42 -16.05
N VAL A 62 9.34 -32.93 -15.90
CA VAL A 62 9.99 -32.64 -14.62
C VAL A 62 10.40 -31.17 -14.65
N LEU A 63 9.88 -30.39 -13.71
CA LEU A 63 10.34 -29.02 -13.48
C LEU A 63 11.47 -29.06 -12.46
N MET A 64 12.61 -28.47 -12.79
CA MET A 64 13.71 -28.30 -11.84
C MET A 64 13.96 -26.82 -11.61
N ILE A 65 13.90 -26.41 -10.34
CA ILE A 65 14.17 -25.05 -9.90
C ILE A 65 15.54 -25.03 -9.23
N THR A 66 16.50 -24.35 -9.83
CA THR A 66 17.85 -24.19 -9.31
C THR A 66 17.93 -22.95 -8.43
N ASN A 67 18.18 -23.16 -7.14
CA ASN A 67 18.25 -22.09 -6.14
C ASN A 67 19.68 -21.53 -5.99
N ASP A 68 19.79 -20.45 -5.22
CA ASP A 68 21.04 -19.72 -4.98
C ASP A 68 21.83 -20.27 -3.79
N ARG A 69 21.45 -21.44 -3.25
CA ARG A 69 22.20 -22.12 -2.19
C ARG A 69 23.53 -22.65 -2.75
N VAL A 70 24.53 -22.62 -1.90
CA VAL A 70 25.83 -23.23 -2.15
C VAL A 70 26.17 -24.18 -1.02
N SER A 71 26.80 -25.31 -1.35
CA SER A 71 27.23 -26.30 -0.36
C SER A 71 28.74 -26.49 -0.38
N ALA A 72 29.38 -26.58 0.78
CA ALA A 72 30.79 -26.92 0.92
C ALA A 72 30.97 -27.89 2.09
N PHE A 73 31.84 -28.89 1.93
CA PHE A 73 32.06 -29.95 2.94
C PHE A 73 30.75 -30.64 3.39
N ASP A 74 29.81 -30.83 2.47
CA ASP A 74 28.46 -31.36 2.73
C ASP A 74 27.53 -30.52 3.61
N TYR A 75 27.95 -29.31 4.02
CA TYR A 75 27.08 -28.31 4.63
C TYR A 75 26.48 -27.40 3.56
N ILE A 76 25.18 -27.13 3.65
CA ILE A 76 24.55 -26.01 2.94
C ILE A 76 24.90 -24.74 3.72
N LEU A 77 25.51 -23.76 3.05
CA LEU A 77 25.89 -22.52 3.71
C LEU A 77 24.65 -21.67 4.04
N PRO A 78 24.69 -20.88 5.13
CA PRO A 78 23.64 -19.91 5.44
C PRO A 78 23.54 -18.80 4.37
N ASN A 79 24.65 -18.41 3.73
CA ASN A 79 24.64 -17.41 2.67
C ASN A 79 24.11 -17.96 1.35
N LEU A 80 23.37 -17.11 0.64
CA LEU A 80 22.92 -17.34 -0.73
C LEU A 80 23.82 -16.59 -1.70
N ILE A 81 24.11 -17.20 -2.86
CA ILE A 81 24.98 -16.64 -3.89
C ILE A 81 24.12 -16.09 -5.03
N PRO A 82 23.97 -14.75 -5.17
CA PRO A 82 23.11 -14.16 -6.19
C PRO A 82 23.41 -14.69 -7.60
N PHE A 83 22.35 -14.97 -8.35
CA PHE A 83 22.38 -15.42 -9.74
C PHE A 83 22.99 -16.81 -9.98
N LYS A 84 23.46 -17.53 -8.95
CA LYS A 84 24.09 -18.84 -9.11
C LYS A 84 23.19 -19.81 -9.85
N GLY A 85 21.91 -19.92 -9.44
CA GLY A 85 20.98 -20.85 -10.09
C GLY A 85 20.79 -20.56 -11.58
N GLN A 86 20.70 -19.27 -11.94
CA GLN A 86 20.56 -18.81 -13.32
C GLN A 86 21.78 -19.15 -14.17
N VAL A 87 22.96 -18.83 -13.65
CA VAL A 87 24.24 -19.13 -14.30
C VAL A 87 24.36 -20.61 -14.60
N LEU A 88 24.08 -21.48 -13.63
CA LEU A 88 24.23 -22.94 -13.80
C LEU A 88 23.33 -23.48 -14.90
N ASN A 89 22.04 -23.09 -14.91
CA ASN A 89 21.10 -23.52 -15.95
C ASN A 89 21.49 -23.01 -17.33
N MET A 90 21.95 -21.76 -17.44
CA MET A 90 22.37 -21.19 -18.73
C MET A 90 23.66 -21.82 -19.27
N ILE A 91 24.62 -22.18 -18.41
CA ILE A 91 25.78 -22.98 -18.81
C ILE A 91 25.34 -24.36 -19.27
N SER A 92 24.43 -25.01 -18.52
CA SER A 92 23.93 -26.34 -18.86
C SER A 92 23.19 -26.34 -20.20
N GLU A 93 22.32 -25.37 -20.46
CA GLU A 93 21.64 -25.21 -21.75
C GLU A 93 22.63 -25.07 -22.91
N TYR A 94 23.63 -24.20 -22.75
CA TYR A 94 24.66 -24.01 -23.77
C TYR A 94 25.44 -25.29 -24.05
N THR A 95 25.95 -25.95 -23.00
CA THR A 95 26.79 -27.15 -23.13
C THR A 95 26.00 -28.36 -23.60
N MET A 96 24.74 -28.52 -23.20
CA MET A 96 23.83 -29.55 -23.71
C MET A 96 23.52 -29.36 -25.20
N ALA A 97 23.48 -28.12 -25.69
CA ALA A 97 23.33 -27.85 -27.12
C ALA A 97 24.60 -28.26 -27.90
N GLU A 98 25.79 -27.91 -27.39
CA GLU A 98 27.10 -28.23 -28.00
C GLU A 98 27.48 -29.72 -27.94
N THR A 99 26.75 -30.51 -27.15
CA THR A 99 26.97 -31.95 -26.95
C THR A 99 25.80 -32.82 -27.39
N ARG A 100 24.75 -32.22 -27.98
CA ARG A 100 23.54 -32.93 -28.41
C ARG A 100 23.80 -34.00 -29.46
N ASP A 101 24.84 -33.82 -30.28
CA ASP A 101 25.31 -34.79 -31.27
C ASP A 101 25.98 -36.02 -30.63
N VAL A 102 26.50 -35.87 -29.40
CA VAL A 102 27.13 -36.95 -28.63
C VAL A 102 26.09 -37.77 -27.88
N LEU A 103 25.20 -37.09 -27.14
CA LEU A 103 24.10 -37.72 -26.42
C LEU A 103 22.91 -36.74 -26.39
N PRO A 104 21.68 -37.19 -26.70
CA PRO A 104 20.52 -36.35 -26.49
C PRO A 104 20.34 -36.02 -25.00
N ASN A 105 19.59 -34.97 -24.70
CA ASN A 105 19.32 -34.54 -23.33
C ASN A 105 17.81 -34.47 -23.08
N ALA A 106 17.41 -34.40 -21.82
CA ALA A 106 16.01 -34.32 -21.41
C ALA A 106 15.45 -32.90 -21.44
N LEU A 107 16.29 -31.87 -21.67
CA LEU A 107 15.87 -30.47 -21.64
C LEU A 107 14.84 -30.18 -22.74
N VAL A 108 13.70 -29.61 -22.35
CA VAL A 108 12.65 -29.14 -23.25
C VAL A 108 12.79 -27.64 -23.45
N GLU A 109 12.79 -26.89 -22.36
CA GLU A 109 12.88 -25.43 -22.38
C GLU A 109 13.34 -24.85 -21.04
N ASN A 110 13.84 -23.61 -21.10
CA ASN A 110 14.17 -22.78 -19.93
C ASN A 110 13.10 -21.69 -19.78
N VAL A 111 12.10 -21.93 -18.95
CA VAL A 111 11.00 -20.98 -18.71
C VAL A 111 11.42 -19.78 -17.87
N ASP A 112 12.43 -19.94 -17.02
CA ASP A 112 13.11 -18.86 -16.30
C ASP A 112 14.61 -19.19 -16.24
N GLY A 113 15.47 -18.19 -16.02
CA GLY A 113 16.90 -18.45 -15.82
C GLY A 113 17.16 -19.50 -14.72
N SER A 114 16.35 -19.53 -13.66
CA SER A 114 16.45 -20.49 -12.56
C SER A 114 15.59 -21.74 -12.75
N VAL A 115 14.78 -21.86 -13.81
CA VAL A 115 13.82 -22.97 -13.96
C VAL A 115 13.93 -23.64 -15.33
N VAL A 116 14.18 -24.95 -15.30
CA VAL A 116 14.23 -25.78 -16.50
C VAL A 116 13.09 -26.80 -16.51
N VAL A 117 12.54 -27.04 -17.69
CA VAL A 117 11.55 -28.09 -17.94
C VAL A 117 12.23 -29.21 -18.68
N GLN A 118 12.15 -30.42 -18.14
CA GLN A 118 12.70 -31.62 -18.75
C GLN A 118 11.64 -32.68 -19.01
N LYS A 119 11.88 -33.57 -19.96
CA LYS A 119 11.08 -34.79 -20.12
C LYS A 119 11.33 -35.72 -18.95
N LYS A 120 10.28 -36.36 -18.45
CA LYS A 120 10.37 -37.39 -17.42
C LYS A 120 11.10 -38.61 -17.99
N MET A 121 12.22 -38.96 -17.37
CA MET A 121 13.04 -40.12 -17.72
C MET A 121 13.13 -41.11 -16.57
N LYS A 122 13.39 -42.38 -16.86
CA LYS A 122 13.79 -43.38 -15.86
C LYS A 122 15.24 -43.13 -15.48
N ASN A 123 15.48 -42.56 -14.29
CA ASN A 123 16.83 -42.28 -13.78
C ASN A 123 17.61 -43.59 -13.57
N LEU A 124 18.88 -43.62 -13.99
CA LEU A 124 19.78 -44.75 -13.78
C LEU A 124 20.34 -44.80 -12.34
N ASN A 125 20.17 -43.75 -11.54
CA ASN A 125 20.65 -43.65 -10.15
C ASN A 125 22.17 -43.90 -9.99
N VAL A 126 22.94 -43.54 -11.02
CA VAL A 126 24.41 -43.59 -11.04
C VAL A 126 24.94 -42.21 -11.44
N GLU A 127 25.96 -41.75 -10.73
CA GLU A 127 26.72 -40.56 -11.05
C GLU A 127 27.95 -40.95 -11.89
N TRP A 128 27.97 -40.51 -13.15
CA TRP A 128 28.96 -40.90 -14.15
C TRP A 128 30.15 -39.95 -14.10
N ILE A 129 31.07 -40.16 -13.17
CA ILE A 129 32.22 -39.27 -12.95
C ILE A 129 33.38 -39.66 -13.89
N VAL A 130 33.89 -38.68 -14.63
CA VAL A 130 35.08 -38.81 -15.49
C VAL A 130 36.17 -37.84 -15.02
N ARG A 131 37.41 -38.32 -14.92
CA ARG A 131 38.56 -37.56 -14.40
C ARG A 131 39.70 -37.53 -15.41
N GLY A 132 40.10 -36.34 -15.84
CA GLY A 132 41.25 -36.13 -16.73
C GLY A 132 42.55 -35.81 -16.00
N TYR A 133 42.48 -35.40 -14.73
CA TYR A 133 43.64 -34.97 -13.93
C TYR A 133 43.54 -35.48 -12.49
N LEU A 134 44.68 -35.66 -11.83
CA LEU A 134 44.77 -36.03 -10.42
C LEU A 134 44.46 -34.82 -9.54
N TRP A 135 43.19 -34.65 -9.18
CA TRP A 135 42.69 -33.49 -8.44
C TRP A 135 41.75 -33.87 -7.28
N GLY A 136 41.41 -32.89 -6.45
CA GLY A 136 40.33 -32.99 -5.46
C GLY A 136 40.55 -34.07 -4.41
N SER A 137 39.46 -34.76 -4.02
CA SER A 137 39.51 -35.85 -3.03
C SER A 137 40.35 -37.04 -3.49
N MET A 138 40.39 -37.32 -4.80
CA MET A 138 41.23 -38.38 -5.36
C MET A 138 42.73 -38.07 -5.16
N ALA A 139 43.15 -36.83 -5.42
CA ALA A 139 44.53 -36.43 -5.14
C ALA A 139 44.88 -36.55 -3.66
N ALA A 140 43.98 -36.15 -2.76
CA ALA A 140 44.20 -36.25 -1.32
C ALA A 140 44.31 -37.72 -0.84
N ALA A 141 43.50 -38.63 -1.39
CA ALA A 141 43.60 -40.06 -1.12
C ALA A 141 44.89 -40.67 -1.69
N TYR A 142 45.26 -40.28 -2.92
CA TYR A 142 46.50 -40.73 -3.55
C TYR A 142 47.74 -40.28 -2.77
N GLU A 143 47.78 -39.04 -2.27
CA GLU A 143 48.85 -38.54 -1.40
C GLU A 143 48.95 -39.29 -0.06
N LYS A 144 47.85 -39.91 0.42
CA LYS A 144 47.84 -40.77 1.62
C LYS A 144 48.24 -42.22 1.35
N GLY A 145 48.43 -42.60 0.08
CA GLY A 145 48.88 -43.94 -0.31
C GLY A 145 47.83 -44.76 -1.06
N ASP A 146 46.60 -44.27 -1.25
CA ASP A 146 45.58 -45.01 -1.99
C ASP A 146 45.93 -45.10 -3.48
N ARG A 147 45.79 -46.30 -4.05
CA ARG A 147 46.08 -46.56 -5.48
C ARG A 147 44.93 -47.18 -6.25
N THR A 148 43.86 -47.58 -5.56
CA THR A 148 42.71 -48.25 -6.18
C THR A 148 41.47 -47.39 -6.00
N PHE A 149 40.84 -46.99 -7.11
CA PHE A 149 39.64 -46.16 -7.14
C PHE A 149 38.60 -46.81 -8.03
N CYS A 150 37.41 -47.16 -7.51
CA CYS A 150 36.37 -47.84 -8.29
C CYS A 150 36.86 -49.16 -8.95
N GLY A 151 37.82 -49.86 -8.34
CA GLY A 151 38.46 -51.05 -8.92
C GLY A 151 39.54 -50.78 -9.96
N LEU A 152 39.85 -49.51 -10.27
CA LEU A 152 40.92 -49.11 -11.18
C LEU A 152 42.21 -48.85 -10.40
N ASN A 153 43.32 -49.44 -10.85
CA ASN A 153 44.65 -49.17 -10.30
C ASN A 153 45.30 -47.97 -10.98
N VAL A 154 45.71 -46.99 -10.19
CA VAL A 154 46.40 -45.76 -10.63
C VAL A 154 47.90 -45.94 -10.40
N PRO A 155 48.77 -45.70 -11.41
CA PRO A 155 50.21 -45.87 -11.28
C PRO A 155 50.85 -45.04 -10.15
N ASP A 156 51.95 -45.52 -9.59
CA ASP A 156 52.80 -44.77 -8.65
C ASP A 156 53.55 -43.61 -9.33
N GLY A 157 53.97 -42.62 -8.53
CA GLY A 157 54.80 -41.50 -8.98
C GLY A 157 54.04 -40.31 -9.60
N LEU A 158 52.70 -40.33 -9.61
CA LEU A 158 51.92 -39.19 -10.05
C LEU A 158 51.92 -38.08 -9.00
N ILE A 159 51.95 -36.84 -9.47
CA ILE A 159 51.87 -35.66 -8.60
C ILE A 159 50.49 -34.99 -8.74
N ARG A 160 50.03 -34.35 -7.67
CA ARG A 160 48.77 -33.59 -7.69
C ARG A 160 48.78 -32.55 -8.82
N PHE A 161 47.63 -32.40 -9.47
CA PHE A 161 47.38 -31.59 -10.68
C PHE A 161 47.91 -32.18 -11.99
N GLN A 162 48.54 -33.36 -11.97
CA GLN A 162 49.00 -34.03 -13.18
C GLN A 162 47.84 -34.50 -14.07
N LYS A 163 47.98 -34.36 -15.38
CA LYS A 163 47.06 -34.91 -16.38
C LYS A 163 47.27 -36.42 -16.51
N PHE A 164 46.20 -37.19 -16.56
CA PHE A 164 46.27 -38.62 -16.89
C PHE A 164 46.42 -38.82 -18.42
N ASP A 165 47.14 -39.87 -18.81
CA ASP A 165 47.29 -40.24 -20.23
C ASP A 165 45.94 -40.62 -20.84
N THR A 166 45.09 -41.29 -20.06
CA THR A 166 43.71 -41.64 -20.41
C THR A 166 42.78 -41.22 -19.27
N PRO A 167 41.64 -40.55 -19.55
CA PRO A 167 40.68 -40.21 -18.50
C PRO A 167 40.18 -41.44 -17.73
N LEU A 168 40.06 -41.31 -16.42
CA LEU A 168 39.57 -42.35 -15.53
C LEU A 168 38.07 -42.22 -15.36
N PHE A 169 37.37 -43.36 -15.34
CA PHE A 169 35.93 -43.44 -15.10
C PHE A 169 35.68 -44.01 -13.70
N THR A 170 35.15 -43.19 -12.78
CA THR A 170 35.02 -43.52 -11.36
C THR A 170 33.58 -43.31 -10.88
N PRO A 171 32.63 -44.16 -11.29
CA PRO A 171 31.22 -43.92 -11.02
C PRO A 171 30.89 -44.05 -9.53
N THR A 172 29.87 -43.33 -9.10
CA THR A 172 29.36 -43.37 -7.72
C THR A 172 27.84 -43.58 -7.71
N THR A 173 27.29 -44.01 -6.58
CA THR A 173 25.85 -43.98 -6.31
C THR A 173 25.57 -43.22 -5.01
N LYS A 174 24.36 -42.69 -4.90
CA LYS A 174 23.92 -41.90 -3.74
C LYS A 174 23.51 -42.87 -2.62
N ALA A 175 24.24 -42.89 -1.52
CA ALA A 175 23.89 -43.67 -0.33
C ALA A 175 22.61 -43.11 0.34
N GLU A 176 21.81 -43.97 0.98
CA GLU A 176 20.59 -43.54 1.70
C GLU A 176 20.91 -42.63 2.91
N VAL A 177 22.09 -42.78 3.53
CA VAL A 177 22.65 -41.88 4.55
C VAL A 177 24.17 -41.91 4.43
N GLY A 178 24.82 -40.77 4.13
CA GLY A 178 26.29 -40.67 4.07
C GLY A 178 26.84 -40.01 2.80
N HIS A 179 28.14 -40.23 2.52
CA HIS A 179 28.82 -39.78 1.30
C HIS A 179 28.52 -40.71 0.11
N ASP A 180 28.71 -40.22 -1.12
CA ASP A 180 28.53 -41.03 -2.33
C ASP A 180 29.46 -42.26 -2.31
N GLU A 181 28.90 -43.42 -2.67
CA GLU A 181 29.62 -44.70 -2.64
C GLU A 181 30.26 -44.98 -4.01
N ASN A 182 31.55 -45.31 -4.02
CA ASN A 182 32.27 -45.69 -5.23
C ASN A 182 31.76 -47.04 -5.75
N LEU A 183 31.42 -47.10 -7.04
CA LEU A 183 31.06 -48.33 -7.73
C LEU A 183 32.17 -48.78 -8.67
N SER A 184 32.43 -50.08 -8.70
CA SER A 184 33.16 -50.72 -9.80
C SER A 184 32.25 -50.89 -11.02
N MET A 185 32.86 -51.07 -12.20
CA MET A 185 32.08 -51.34 -13.41
C MET A 185 31.21 -52.60 -13.30
N GLU A 186 31.72 -53.65 -12.66
CA GLU A 186 30.97 -54.90 -12.43
C GLU A 186 29.70 -54.65 -11.61
N GLN A 187 29.78 -53.77 -10.60
CA GLN A 187 28.61 -53.36 -9.81
C GLN A 187 27.63 -52.52 -10.61
N VAL A 188 28.11 -51.59 -11.47
CA VAL A 188 27.22 -50.81 -12.35
C VAL A 188 26.51 -51.71 -13.36
N GLU A 189 27.22 -52.67 -13.95
CA GLU A 189 26.66 -53.66 -14.88
C GLU A 189 25.62 -54.56 -14.19
N ALA A 190 25.85 -54.94 -12.93
CA ALA A 190 24.87 -55.69 -12.13
C ALA A 190 23.60 -54.88 -11.84
N LEU A 191 23.72 -53.56 -11.64
CA LEU A 191 22.58 -52.68 -11.35
C LEU A 191 21.73 -52.36 -12.59
N LEU A 192 22.36 -52.12 -13.75
CA LEU A 192 21.69 -51.57 -14.93
C LEU A 192 21.58 -52.54 -16.10
N GLY A 193 22.29 -53.67 -16.05
CA GLY A 193 22.54 -54.52 -17.20
C GLY A 193 23.73 -54.03 -18.02
N LYS A 194 24.48 -54.99 -18.58
CA LYS A 194 25.77 -54.76 -19.24
C LYS A 194 25.70 -53.75 -20.40
N ASP A 195 24.69 -53.88 -21.25
CA ASP A 195 24.57 -53.05 -22.45
C ASP A 195 24.36 -51.57 -22.11
N VAL A 196 23.43 -51.28 -21.19
CA VAL A 196 23.12 -49.91 -20.75
C VAL A 196 24.31 -49.30 -20.00
N ALA A 197 24.94 -50.08 -19.11
CA ALA A 197 26.11 -49.63 -18.35
C ALA A 197 27.28 -49.23 -19.26
N GLN A 198 27.59 -50.05 -20.27
CA GLN A 198 28.67 -49.78 -21.21
C GLN A 198 28.34 -48.60 -22.14
N GLN A 199 27.10 -48.52 -22.63
CA GLN A 199 26.65 -47.38 -23.44
C GLN A 199 26.75 -46.06 -22.68
N ALA A 200 26.34 -46.03 -21.41
CA ALA A 200 26.40 -44.84 -20.58
C ALA A 200 27.84 -44.44 -20.21
N LYS A 201 28.73 -45.42 -19.95
CA LYS A 201 30.17 -45.17 -19.78
C LYS A 201 30.79 -44.53 -21.03
N GLU A 202 30.53 -45.10 -22.20
CA GLU A 202 31.05 -44.56 -23.47
C GLU A 202 30.52 -43.16 -23.75
N ALA A 203 29.23 -42.92 -23.49
CA ALA A 203 28.64 -41.60 -23.60
C ALA A 203 29.30 -40.59 -22.65
N ALA A 204 29.52 -40.96 -21.38
CA ALA A 204 30.18 -40.11 -20.40
C ALA A 204 31.62 -39.73 -20.83
N LEU A 205 32.39 -40.69 -21.34
CA LEU A 205 33.75 -40.44 -21.85
C LEU A 205 33.74 -39.52 -23.08
N LYS A 206 32.81 -39.72 -24.02
CA LYS A 206 32.67 -38.86 -25.21
C LYS A 206 32.22 -37.44 -24.83
N LEU A 207 31.28 -37.31 -23.90
CA LEU A 207 30.84 -36.02 -23.34
C LEU A 207 32.00 -35.30 -22.67
N PHE A 208 32.81 -36.00 -21.89
CA PHE A 208 33.98 -35.43 -21.24
C PHE A 208 35.03 -34.95 -22.25
N ALA A 209 35.32 -35.75 -23.28
CA ALA A 209 36.26 -35.38 -24.35
C ALA A 209 35.80 -34.13 -25.11
N ARG A 210 34.51 -34.06 -25.50
CA ARG A 210 33.92 -32.86 -26.12
C ARG A 210 33.93 -31.68 -25.16
N GLY A 211 33.66 -31.92 -23.87
CA GLY A 211 33.78 -30.92 -22.81
C GLY A 211 35.18 -30.33 -22.70
N GLN A 212 36.22 -31.17 -22.75
CA GLN A 212 37.61 -30.72 -22.76
C GLN A 212 37.92 -29.86 -24.00
N GLU A 213 37.43 -30.24 -25.18
CA GLU A 213 37.59 -29.45 -26.40
C GLU A 213 36.93 -28.07 -26.26
N ILE A 214 35.68 -28.02 -25.82
CA ILE A 214 34.93 -26.78 -25.60
C ILE A 214 35.68 -25.90 -24.60
N MET A 215 36.02 -26.42 -23.42
CA MET A 215 36.69 -25.63 -22.38
C MET A 215 38.06 -25.13 -22.83
N ARG A 216 38.84 -25.94 -23.54
CA ARG A 216 40.16 -25.54 -24.04
C ARG A 216 40.07 -24.39 -25.04
N LYS A 217 39.08 -24.38 -25.94
CA LYS A 217 38.79 -23.23 -26.84
C LYS A 217 38.41 -21.96 -26.09
N ARG A 218 38.02 -22.07 -24.81
CA ARG A 218 37.71 -20.94 -23.92
C ARG A 218 38.85 -20.60 -22.96
N GLY A 219 40.03 -21.22 -23.12
CA GLY A 219 41.19 -21.04 -22.25
C GLY A 219 41.04 -21.74 -20.89
N LEU A 220 40.20 -22.77 -20.79
CA LEU A 220 39.93 -23.50 -19.55
C LEU A 220 40.34 -24.97 -19.70
N ILE A 221 40.63 -25.60 -18.56
CA ILE A 221 40.84 -27.03 -18.42
C ILE A 221 39.64 -27.62 -17.69
N LEU A 222 38.97 -28.59 -18.32
CA LEU A 222 38.01 -29.46 -17.64
C LEU A 222 38.78 -30.60 -16.96
N ILE A 223 38.86 -30.52 -15.63
CA ILE A 223 39.66 -31.41 -14.77
C ILE A 223 38.94 -32.72 -14.55
N ASP A 224 37.71 -32.62 -14.06
CA ASP A 224 36.78 -33.73 -13.87
C ASP A 224 35.35 -33.19 -13.90
N THR A 225 34.39 -34.08 -14.13
CA THR A 225 32.96 -33.74 -14.17
C THR A 225 32.12 -34.94 -13.79
N LYS A 226 30.85 -34.68 -13.47
CA LYS A 226 29.84 -35.65 -13.11
C LYS A 226 28.63 -35.49 -14.02
N TYR A 227 28.20 -36.57 -14.66
CA TYR A 227 26.94 -36.61 -15.42
C TYR A 227 25.90 -37.47 -14.72
N GLU A 228 24.62 -37.15 -14.90
CA GLU A 228 23.50 -38.03 -14.57
C GLU A 228 22.70 -38.33 -15.85
N MET A 229 22.30 -39.59 -16.02
CA MET A 229 21.65 -40.08 -17.24
C MET A 229 20.37 -40.85 -16.92
N GLY A 230 19.45 -40.87 -17.88
CA GLY A 230 18.18 -41.58 -17.78
C GLY A 230 17.73 -42.14 -19.12
N LEU A 231 16.80 -43.09 -19.08
CA LEU A 231 16.19 -43.71 -20.25
C LEU A 231 14.81 -43.12 -20.52
N ASP A 232 14.51 -42.86 -21.79
CA ASP A 232 13.16 -42.54 -22.23
C ASP A 232 12.27 -43.80 -22.33
N GLU A 233 10.99 -43.63 -22.71
CA GLU A 233 10.03 -44.74 -22.86
C GLU A 233 10.45 -45.76 -23.94
N LYS A 234 11.34 -45.39 -24.86
CA LYS A 234 11.87 -46.24 -25.93
C LYS A 234 13.21 -46.88 -25.56
N GLY A 235 13.73 -46.63 -24.35
CA GLY A 235 15.02 -47.11 -23.90
C GLY A 235 16.22 -46.34 -24.46
N VAL A 236 16.02 -45.12 -24.97
CA VAL A 236 17.11 -44.25 -25.45
C VAL A 236 17.72 -43.50 -24.28
N LEU A 237 19.06 -43.47 -24.23
CA LEU A 237 19.83 -42.82 -23.18
C LEU A 237 19.92 -41.31 -23.39
N HIS A 238 19.61 -40.53 -22.34
CA HIS A 238 19.67 -39.08 -22.34
C HIS A 238 20.47 -38.56 -21.14
N VAL A 239 21.12 -37.39 -21.27
CA VAL A 239 21.55 -36.60 -20.11
C VAL A 239 20.32 -35.97 -19.45
N ILE A 240 20.20 -36.09 -18.13
CA ILE A 240 19.02 -35.63 -17.37
C ILE A 240 19.34 -34.57 -16.30
N ASP A 241 20.60 -34.18 -16.12
CA ASP A 241 20.97 -33.15 -15.14
C ASP A 241 21.74 -32.00 -15.77
N GLU A 242 23.00 -31.77 -15.39
CA GLU A 242 23.83 -30.69 -15.89
C GLU A 242 25.06 -31.21 -16.63
N VAL A 243 25.61 -30.37 -17.52
CA VAL A 243 26.80 -30.69 -18.31
C VAL A 243 27.85 -29.61 -18.07
N ASN A 244 29.02 -30.02 -17.58
CA ASN A 244 30.23 -29.18 -17.49
C ASN A 244 30.05 -27.84 -16.73
N THR A 245 29.17 -27.79 -15.73
CA THR A 245 28.94 -26.59 -14.90
C THR A 245 29.94 -26.53 -13.74
N PRO A 246 30.21 -25.35 -13.14
CA PRO A 246 31.09 -25.23 -11.97
C PRO A 246 30.63 -25.97 -10.70
N ASP A 247 29.37 -26.42 -10.65
CA ASP A 247 28.81 -27.20 -9.54
C ASP A 247 29.07 -28.71 -9.71
N SER A 248 29.05 -29.21 -10.95
CA SER A 248 29.32 -30.61 -11.34
C SER A 248 30.77 -30.86 -11.73
N SER A 249 31.54 -29.80 -12.01
CA SER A 249 32.83 -29.91 -12.70
C SER A 249 33.90 -29.03 -12.08
N ARG A 250 35.12 -29.55 -12.08
CA ARG A 250 36.31 -28.77 -11.71
C ARG A 250 36.91 -28.11 -12.95
N LEU A 251 37.12 -26.79 -12.86
CA LEU A 251 37.60 -25.96 -13.97
C LEU A 251 38.80 -25.13 -13.50
N CYS A 252 39.87 -25.11 -14.29
CA CYS A 252 41.06 -24.30 -14.03
C CYS A 252 41.46 -23.52 -15.28
N ASP A 253 42.13 -22.38 -15.12
CA ASP A 253 42.69 -21.64 -16.24
C ASP A 253 43.85 -22.42 -16.86
N VAL A 254 43.92 -22.45 -18.20
CA VAL A 254 45.04 -23.10 -18.92
C VAL A 254 46.36 -22.44 -18.54
N ASP A 255 46.41 -21.10 -18.52
CA ASP A 255 47.64 -20.35 -18.27
C ASP A 255 48.12 -20.57 -16.82
N GLU A 256 47.18 -20.71 -15.88
CA GLU A 256 47.50 -20.98 -14.49
C GLU A 256 48.10 -22.37 -14.30
N TRP A 257 47.53 -23.38 -14.96
CA TRP A 257 48.07 -24.74 -14.91
C TRP A 257 49.45 -24.83 -15.57
N GLU A 258 49.59 -24.26 -16.78
CA GLU A 258 50.85 -24.28 -17.54
C GLU A 258 51.97 -23.51 -16.82
N ALA A 259 51.65 -22.43 -16.10
CA ALA A 259 52.64 -21.66 -15.34
C ALA A 259 53.07 -22.31 -14.01
N LYS A 260 52.15 -23.00 -13.31
CA LYS A 260 52.39 -23.50 -11.94
C LYS A 260 52.74 -24.99 -11.89
N TYR A 261 52.16 -25.83 -12.73
CA TYR A 261 52.41 -27.28 -12.69
C TYR A 261 53.89 -27.64 -12.88
N PRO A 262 54.63 -27.09 -13.86
CA PRO A 262 56.04 -27.43 -14.04
C PRO A 262 56.90 -27.03 -12.82
N LYS A 263 56.55 -25.92 -12.16
CA LYS A 263 57.23 -25.47 -10.94
C LYS A 263 56.95 -26.42 -9.77
N ILE A 264 55.71 -26.85 -9.60
CA ILE A 264 55.33 -27.84 -8.59
C ILE A 264 56.09 -29.15 -8.83
N ALA A 265 56.13 -29.63 -10.08
CA ALA A 265 56.86 -30.84 -10.45
C ALA A 265 58.36 -30.73 -10.13
N ALA A 266 58.98 -29.60 -10.46
CA ALA A 266 60.40 -29.35 -10.17
C ALA A 266 60.69 -29.28 -8.65
N GLU A 267 59.80 -28.67 -7.86
CA GLU A 267 59.94 -28.61 -6.39
C GLU A 267 59.75 -29.99 -5.75
N MET A 268 58.76 -30.76 -6.19
CA MET A 268 58.55 -32.13 -5.70
C MET A 268 59.73 -33.04 -6.03
N ALA A 269 60.38 -32.84 -7.19
CA ALA A 269 61.57 -33.59 -7.59
C ALA A 269 62.79 -33.35 -6.68
N LYS A 270 62.83 -32.25 -5.91
CA LYS A 270 63.90 -31.98 -4.93
C LYS A 270 63.79 -32.86 -3.68
N GLY A 271 62.63 -33.46 -3.42
CA GLY A 271 62.40 -34.34 -2.27
C GLY A 271 62.26 -33.64 -0.91
N GLU A 272 62.19 -32.30 -0.88
CA GLU A 272 62.07 -31.49 0.35
C GLU A 272 60.67 -31.58 0.99
N HIS A 273 59.65 -31.92 0.20
CA HIS A 273 58.26 -32.07 0.65
C HIS A 273 57.72 -33.45 0.27
N LYS A 274 57.00 -34.11 1.20
CA LYS A 274 56.44 -35.46 0.98
C LYS A 274 55.21 -35.45 0.07
N THR A 275 54.38 -34.41 0.15
CA THR A 275 53.16 -34.27 -0.64
C THR A 275 53.06 -32.87 -1.25
N VAL A 276 52.30 -32.71 -2.32
CA VAL A 276 52.03 -31.38 -2.89
C VAL A 276 51.21 -30.56 -1.91
N THR A 277 50.37 -31.20 -1.09
CA THR A 277 49.69 -30.55 0.04
C THR A 277 50.68 -29.88 1.01
N ASP A 278 51.78 -30.53 1.36
CA ASP A 278 52.82 -29.94 2.23
C ASP A 278 53.58 -28.81 1.53
N LEU A 279 53.87 -28.97 0.23
CA LEU A 279 54.49 -27.94 -0.59
C LEU A 279 53.62 -26.67 -0.65
N ILE A 280 52.31 -26.80 -0.89
CA ILE A 280 51.40 -25.65 -0.95
C ILE A 280 51.29 -24.95 0.41
N LYS A 281 51.38 -25.68 1.53
CA LYS A 281 51.43 -25.03 2.86
C LYS A 281 52.70 -24.19 3.04
N ALA A 282 53.83 -24.66 2.52
CA ALA A 282 55.11 -23.92 2.59
C ALA A 282 55.20 -22.79 1.56
N LYS A 283 54.60 -22.97 0.37
CA LYS A 283 54.59 -22.05 -0.76
C LYS A 283 53.17 -21.82 -1.29
N PRO A 284 52.33 -21.03 -0.58
CA PRO A 284 50.93 -20.81 -0.93
C PRO A 284 50.70 -20.23 -2.34
N GLU A 285 51.68 -19.52 -2.90
CA GLU A 285 51.64 -18.96 -4.24
C GLU A 285 51.55 -20.01 -5.36
N LEU A 286 51.95 -21.26 -5.08
CA LEU A 286 51.85 -22.39 -6.00
C LEU A 286 50.44 -23.01 -6.02
N LYS A 287 49.54 -22.62 -5.12
CA LYS A 287 48.15 -23.09 -5.12
C LYS A 287 47.46 -22.68 -6.44
N MET A 288 46.93 -23.66 -7.17
CA MET A 288 46.14 -23.40 -8.37
C MET A 288 44.73 -22.94 -8.01
N LYS A 289 44.25 -21.88 -8.66
CA LYS A 289 42.87 -21.41 -8.52
C LYS A 289 41.93 -22.22 -9.41
N GLU A 290 40.77 -22.51 -8.87
CA GLU A 290 39.71 -23.27 -9.51
C GLU A 290 38.44 -22.41 -9.57
N PHE A 291 37.69 -22.49 -10.67
CA PHE A 291 36.43 -21.76 -10.88
C PHE A 291 35.20 -22.46 -10.26
N SER A 292 35.40 -23.46 -9.40
CA SER A 292 34.32 -24.21 -8.73
C SER A 292 34.02 -23.67 -7.32
N LYS A 293 33.23 -24.44 -6.56
CA LYS A 293 33.00 -24.28 -5.11
C LYS A 293 34.29 -24.25 -4.25
N GLN A 294 35.47 -24.48 -4.83
CA GLN A 294 36.75 -24.43 -4.11
C GLN A 294 37.01 -23.06 -3.47
N TYR A 295 36.61 -21.95 -4.10
CA TYR A 295 36.73 -20.63 -3.48
C TYR A 295 36.01 -20.54 -2.13
N VAL A 296 34.80 -21.11 -2.05
CA VAL A 296 34.02 -21.16 -0.81
C VAL A 296 34.71 -22.04 0.23
N ARG A 297 35.24 -23.20 -0.17
CA ARG A 297 36.00 -24.08 0.73
C ARG A 297 37.22 -23.37 1.31
N ASP A 298 37.96 -22.66 0.47
CA ASP A 298 39.14 -21.92 0.88
C ASP A 298 38.78 -20.80 1.85
N ALA A 299 37.74 -20.00 1.53
CA ALA A 299 37.26 -18.95 2.42
C ALA A 299 36.84 -19.47 3.81
N LEU A 300 36.16 -20.62 3.86
CA LEU A 300 35.77 -21.25 5.12
C LEU A 300 37.01 -21.72 5.92
N LEU A 301 37.97 -22.36 5.27
CA LEU A 301 39.20 -22.82 5.92
C LEU A 301 40.03 -21.64 6.45
N ASP A 302 40.12 -20.54 5.69
CA ASP A 302 40.83 -19.32 6.09
C ASP A 302 40.17 -18.65 7.31
N MET A 303 38.86 -18.84 7.50
CA MET A 303 38.11 -18.42 8.69
C MET A 303 38.26 -19.38 9.88
N GLY A 304 39.04 -20.46 9.74
CA GLY A 304 39.23 -21.46 10.79
C GLY A 304 38.12 -22.51 10.89
N PHE A 305 37.25 -22.64 9.88
CA PHE A 305 36.22 -23.67 9.86
C PHE A 305 36.81 -25.08 9.70
N ASP A 306 36.68 -25.90 10.73
CA ASP A 306 36.95 -27.34 10.70
C ASP A 306 35.64 -28.14 10.52
N PRO A 307 35.38 -28.76 9.36
CA PRO A 307 34.15 -29.51 9.10
C PRO A 307 34.01 -30.77 9.96
N THR A 308 35.08 -31.21 10.65
CA THR A 308 35.05 -32.37 11.56
C THR A 308 34.70 -31.99 13.00
N LYS A 309 34.76 -30.70 13.36
CA LYS A 309 34.53 -30.22 14.73
C LYS A 309 33.33 -29.30 14.88
N HIS A 310 32.93 -28.60 13.83
CA HIS A 310 31.83 -27.65 13.87
C HIS A 310 30.52 -28.28 13.40
N ALA A 311 29.41 -27.93 14.07
CA ALA A 311 28.08 -28.43 13.75
C ALA A 311 27.39 -27.71 12.56
N ALA A 312 27.88 -26.54 12.16
CA ALA A 312 27.36 -25.75 11.04
C ALA A 312 28.46 -24.88 10.41
N ALA A 313 28.33 -24.58 9.12
CA ALA A 313 29.24 -23.69 8.40
C ALA A 313 29.00 -22.22 8.81
N PRO A 314 30.06 -21.40 9.01
CA PRO A 314 29.93 -19.97 9.31
C PRO A 314 29.40 -19.18 8.11
N GLU A 315 28.92 -17.96 8.39
CA GLU A 315 28.51 -17.00 7.35
C GLU A 315 29.73 -16.35 6.68
N LEU A 316 29.73 -16.33 5.35
CA LEU A 316 30.66 -15.55 4.52
C LEU A 316 30.35 -14.06 4.63
N SER A 317 31.38 -13.21 4.48
CA SER A 317 31.20 -11.76 4.35
C SER A 317 30.57 -11.39 3.01
N ASP A 318 29.92 -10.22 2.94
CA ASP A 318 29.33 -9.70 1.69
C ASP A 318 30.34 -9.66 0.54
N ASP A 319 31.60 -9.30 0.81
CA ASP A 319 32.65 -9.28 -0.21
C ASP A 319 33.01 -10.68 -0.72
N GLN A 320 33.02 -11.68 0.17
CA GLN A 320 33.20 -13.08 -0.22
C GLN A 320 32.01 -13.59 -1.05
N VAL A 321 30.78 -13.20 -0.71
CA VAL A 321 29.59 -13.54 -1.50
C VAL A 321 29.63 -12.88 -2.88
N VAL A 322 29.99 -11.60 -2.95
CA VAL A 322 30.14 -10.86 -4.22
C VAL A 322 31.21 -11.50 -5.10
N GLU A 323 32.37 -11.84 -4.54
CA GLU A 323 33.45 -12.51 -5.25
C GLU A 323 33.02 -13.90 -5.74
N CYS A 324 32.30 -14.66 -4.93
CA CYS A 324 31.77 -15.96 -5.33
C CYS A 324 30.79 -15.85 -6.51
N ALA A 325 29.81 -14.94 -6.43
CA ALA A 325 28.85 -14.70 -7.52
C ALA A 325 29.53 -14.17 -8.79
N TYR A 326 30.52 -13.29 -8.65
CA TYR A 326 31.32 -12.79 -9.76
C TYR A 326 32.04 -13.92 -10.48
N ARG A 327 32.62 -14.89 -9.75
CA ARG A 327 33.27 -16.06 -10.36
C ARG A 327 32.31 -16.92 -11.17
N TYR A 328 31.09 -17.17 -10.68
CA TYR A 328 30.05 -17.87 -11.45
C TYR A 328 29.69 -17.09 -12.74
N ILE A 329 29.52 -15.78 -12.65
CA ILE A 329 29.21 -14.96 -13.83
C ILE A 329 30.38 -14.95 -14.83
N ALA A 330 31.61 -14.74 -14.34
CA ALA A 330 32.81 -14.71 -15.18
C ALA A 330 33.04 -16.04 -15.91
N ILE A 331 32.82 -17.17 -15.25
CA ILE A 331 32.95 -18.48 -15.89
C ILE A 331 31.83 -18.73 -16.91
N TYR A 332 30.59 -18.31 -16.64
CA TYR A 332 29.51 -18.33 -17.63
C TYR A 332 29.87 -17.53 -18.88
N GLU A 333 30.33 -16.27 -18.72
CA GLU A 333 30.67 -15.42 -19.86
C GLU A 333 31.85 -15.99 -20.65
N ARG A 334 32.79 -16.65 -19.97
CA ARG A 334 33.93 -17.31 -20.60
C ARG A 334 33.52 -18.55 -21.39
N ILE A 335 32.67 -19.41 -20.82
CA ILE A 335 32.21 -20.66 -21.45
C ILE A 335 31.33 -20.37 -22.67
N THR A 336 30.33 -19.51 -22.48
CA THR A 336 29.28 -19.25 -23.48
C THR A 336 29.68 -18.17 -24.49
N LYS A 337 30.67 -17.34 -24.17
CA LYS A 337 30.98 -16.08 -24.87
C LYS A 337 29.80 -15.11 -24.96
N ARG A 338 28.82 -15.24 -24.07
CA ARG A 338 27.67 -14.34 -23.94
C ARG A 338 27.82 -13.57 -22.65
N ARG A 339 27.43 -12.29 -22.63
CA ARG A 339 27.35 -11.52 -21.38
C ARG A 339 26.23 -12.04 -20.51
N PHE A 340 26.42 -11.97 -19.19
CA PHE A 340 25.36 -12.34 -18.25
C PHE A 340 24.25 -11.28 -18.31
N PRO A 341 23.02 -11.68 -18.66
CA PRO A 341 21.90 -10.75 -18.77
C PRO A 341 21.37 -10.46 -17.37
N PHE A 342 21.98 -9.49 -16.68
CA PHE A 342 21.45 -8.99 -15.43
C PHE A 342 19.99 -8.56 -15.62
N PRO A 343 19.05 -8.97 -14.74
CA PRO A 343 17.65 -8.58 -14.86
C PRO A 343 17.49 -7.05 -14.91
N GLU A 344 16.72 -6.54 -15.87
CA GLU A 344 16.46 -5.09 -16.04
C GLU A 344 15.68 -4.50 -14.86
N THR A 345 14.85 -5.32 -14.21
CA THR A 345 14.13 -4.99 -12.98
C THR A 345 14.63 -5.84 -11.83
N LEU A 346 14.87 -5.20 -10.68
CA LEU A 346 15.26 -5.87 -9.43
C LEU A 346 14.03 -6.52 -8.76
N LEU A 347 13.31 -7.35 -9.52
CA LEU A 347 12.25 -8.19 -8.98
C LEU A 347 12.90 -9.29 -8.13
N GLN A 348 12.29 -9.56 -6.97
CA GLN A 348 12.65 -10.72 -6.14
C GLN A 348 12.56 -12.01 -6.98
N PRO A 349 13.57 -12.90 -6.97
CA PRO A 349 13.61 -14.09 -7.83
C PRO A 349 12.33 -14.94 -7.76
N ALA A 350 11.75 -15.11 -6.58
CA ALA A 350 10.48 -15.81 -6.39
C ALA A 350 9.32 -15.22 -7.24
N LYS A 351 9.21 -13.89 -7.29
CA LYS A 351 8.17 -13.20 -8.09
C LYS A 351 8.43 -13.32 -9.59
N ARG A 352 9.71 -13.26 -10.00
CA ARG A 352 10.12 -13.45 -11.40
C ARG A 352 9.76 -14.87 -11.88
N ILE A 353 10.11 -15.88 -11.08
CA ILE A 353 9.79 -17.29 -11.36
C ILE A 353 8.28 -17.49 -11.44
N LEU A 354 7.52 -16.99 -10.46
CA LEU A 354 6.05 -17.05 -10.46
C LEU A 354 5.47 -16.48 -11.76
N HIS A 355 5.87 -15.27 -12.13
CA HIS A 355 5.40 -14.60 -13.33
C HIS A 355 5.73 -15.37 -14.61
N ASN A 356 6.95 -15.88 -14.72
CA ASN A 356 7.40 -16.62 -15.91
C ASN A 356 6.69 -17.97 -16.05
N LEU A 357 6.45 -18.67 -14.94
CA LEU A 357 5.68 -19.92 -14.93
C LEU A 357 4.21 -19.69 -15.29
N GLN A 358 3.59 -18.62 -14.78
CA GLN A 358 2.23 -18.21 -15.18
C GLN A 358 2.17 -17.89 -16.68
N ARG A 359 3.15 -17.14 -17.20
CA ARG A 359 3.23 -16.78 -18.62
C ARG A 359 3.42 -17.99 -19.52
N ALA A 360 4.16 -19.00 -19.07
CA ALA A 360 4.34 -20.28 -19.75
C ALA A 360 3.09 -21.19 -19.65
N GLY A 361 2.08 -20.82 -18.87
CA GLY A 361 0.88 -21.63 -18.66
C GLY A 361 1.11 -22.91 -17.85
N LEU A 362 2.22 -22.98 -17.10
CA LEU A 362 2.57 -24.14 -16.27
C LEU A 362 1.83 -24.15 -14.93
N ILE A 363 1.42 -22.97 -14.45
CA ILE A 363 0.64 -22.75 -13.23
C ILE A 363 -0.34 -21.59 -13.45
N ALA A 364 -1.39 -21.50 -12.63
CA ALA A 364 -2.26 -20.33 -12.57
C ALA A 364 -1.61 -19.18 -11.78
N GLY A 365 -0.73 -19.51 -10.82
CA GLY A 365 0.02 -18.63 -9.94
C GLY A 365 -0.75 -18.16 -8.71
N ALA A 366 -1.66 -19.01 -8.21
CA ALA A 366 -2.31 -18.88 -6.91
C ALA A 366 -2.89 -20.24 -6.49
N SER A 367 -2.90 -20.53 -5.19
CA SER A 367 -3.36 -21.83 -4.70
C SER A 367 -4.26 -21.72 -3.47
N VAL A 368 -5.17 -22.69 -3.33
CA VAL A 368 -5.97 -22.89 -2.12
C VAL A 368 -5.66 -24.25 -1.52
N VAL A 369 -5.36 -24.28 -0.22
CA VAL A 369 -5.19 -25.53 0.52
C VAL A 369 -6.38 -25.71 1.44
N ILE A 370 -7.16 -26.76 1.20
CA ILE A 370 -8.35 -27.11 1.96
C ILE A 370 -7.96 -28.19 2.97
N ILE A 371 -7.94 -27.86 4.25
CA ILE A 371 -7.54 -28.76 5.33
C ILE A 371 -8.79 -29.31 5.99
N ALA A 372 -9.04 -30.61 5.83
CA ALA A 372 -10.07 -31.35 6.53
C ALA A 372 -9.56 -31.80 7.91
N GLY A 373 -10.32 -31.54 8.98
CA GLY A 373 -9.93 -31.91 10.35
C GLY A 373 -9.96 -33.42 10.61
N SER A 374 -10.75 -34.16 9.82
CA SER A 374 -10.91 -35.61 9.90
C SER A 374 -11.33 -36.20 8.56
N ASP A 375 -11.29 -37.54 8.44
CA ASP A 375 -11.79 -38.24 7.24
C ASP A 375 -13.28 -37.96 6.97
N SER A 376 -14.09 -37.75 8.01
CA SER A 376 -15.51 -37.38 7.85
C SER A 376 -15.71 -36.01 7.20
N ASP A 377 -14.74 -35.10 7.29
CA ASP A 377 -14.84 -33.76 6.71
C ASP A 377 -14.42 -33.71 5.22
N VAL A 378 -13.80 -34.79 4.70
CA VAL A 378 -13.26 -34.85 3.35
C VAL A 378 -14.32 -34.64 2.28
N ALA A 379 -15.53 -35.17 2.48
CA ALA A 379 -16.63 -34.97 1.52
C ALA A 379 -16.99 -33.49 1.38
N HIS A 380 -16.97 -32.73 2.48
CA HIS A 380 -17.23 -31.30 2.47
C HIS A 380 -16.05 -30.51 1.86
N ALA A 381 -14.81 -30.86 2.23
CA ALA A 381 -13.62 -30.27 1.62
C ALA A 381 -13.59 -30.48 0.09
N LYS A 382 -14.05 -31.64 -0.40
CA LYS A 382 -14.21 -31.93 -1.83
C LYS A 382 -15.32 -31.10 -2.48
N ALA A 383 -16.41 -30.81 -1.78
CA ALA A 383 -17.44 -29.89 -2.27
C ALA A 383 -16.89 -28.47 -2.43
N VAL A 384 -16.11 -27.97 -1.47
CA VAL A 384 -15.39 -26.69 -1.58
C VAL A 384 -14.44 -26.72 -2.78
N GLN A 385 -13.66 -27.79 -2.94
CA GLN A 385 -12.76 -27.99 -4.08
C GLN A 385 -13.51 -27.93 -5.43
N GLY A 386 -14.70 -28.53 -5.52
CA GLY A 386 -15.53 -28.52 -6.71
C GLY A 386 -16.04 -27.12 -7.09
N GLU A 387 -16.40 -26.29 -6.10
CA GLU A 387 -16.78 -24.90 -6.34
C GLU A 387 -15.60 -24.03 -6.78
N MET A 388 -14.39 -24.26 -6.24
CA MET A 388 -13.16 -23.58 -6.66
C MET A 388 -12.84 -23.78 -8.14
N ALA A 389 -13.10 -24.99 -8.66
CA ALA A 389 -12.85 -25.35 -10.05
C ALA A 389 -13.66 -24.47 -11.04
N LYS A 390 -14.85 -23.98 -10.66
CA LYS A 390 -15.68 -23.10 -11.50
C LYS A 390 -15.00 -21.76 -11.81
N PHE A 391 -14.16 -21.29 -10.90
CA PHE A 391 -13.37 -20.06 -11.05
C PHE A 391 -11.94 -20.32 -11.54
N LYS A 392 -11.61 -21.56 -11.92
CA LYS A 392 -10.27 -22.00 -12.28
C LYS A 392 -9.23 -21.72 -11.17
N VAL A 393 -9.66 -21.76 -9.91
CA VAL A 393 -8.77 -21.61 -8.75
C VAL A 393 -8.15 -22.98 -8.42
N PRO A 394 -6.83 -23.16 -8.57
CA PRO A 394 -6.15 -24.39 -8.18
C PRO A 394 -6.33 -24.66 -6.70
N SER A 395 -6.69 -25.89 -6.35
CA SER A 395 -6.96 -26.24 -4.97
C SER A 395 -6.58 -27.68 -4.66
N GLN A 396 -6.11 -27.91 -3.44
CA GLN A 396 -5.71 -29.23 -2.94
C GLN A 396 -6.35 -29.50 -1.59
N VAL A 397 -6.72 -30.76 -1.37
CA VAL A 397 -7.28 -31.23 -0.09
C VAL A 397 -6.18 -31.93 0.71
N ARG A 398 -6.09 -31.62 1.99
CA ARG A 398 -5.25 -32.29 2.98
C ARG A 398 -6.12 -32.72 4.16
N VAL A 399 -5.79 -33.85 4.77
CA VAL A 399 -6.43 -34.32 6.01
C VAL A 399 -5.41 -34.18 7.12
N CYS A 400 -5.74 -33.40 8.15
CA CYS A 400 -4.87 -33.19 9.30
C CYS A 400 -5.69 -32.74 10.50
N SER A 401 -5.65 -33.54 11.57
CA SER A 401 -6.35 -33.22 12.81
C SER A 401 -5.48 -32.34 13.71
N ALA A 402 -6.01 -31.19 14.14
CA ALA A 402 -5.27 -30.29 15.02
C ALA A 402 -5.11 -30.85 16.45
N TYR A 403 -5.97 -31.79 16.85
CA TYR A 403 -5.93 -32.42 18.18
C TYR A 403 -5.00 -33.63 18.25
N THR A 404 -5.10 -34.54 17.27
CA THR A 404 -4.33 -35.79 17.29
C THR A 404 -2.97 -35.67 16.61
N GLN A 405 -2.79 -34.67 15.73
CA GLN A 405 -1.57 -34.50 14.93
C GLN A 405 -1.09 -33.03 14.90
N PRO A 406 -0.96 -32.33 16.04
CA PRO A 406 -0.58 -30.91 16.06
C PRO A 406 0.80 -30.64 15.44
N SER A 407 1.78 -31.53 15.64
CA SER A 407 3.12 -31.40 15.05
C SER A 407 3.10 -31.57 13.53
N VAL A 408 2.21 -32.42 13.00
CA VAL A 408 2.04 -32.62 11.55
C VAL A 408 1.39 -31.38 10.94
N LEU A 409 0.37 -30.82 11.59
CA LEU A 409 -0.26 -29.56 11.18
C LEU A 409 0.76 -28.41 11.18
N GLU A 410 1.57 -28.29 12.22
CA GLU A 410 2.61 -27.28 12.30
C GLU A 410 3.65 -27.43 11.18
N SER A 411 4.13 -28.66 10.93
CA SER A 411 5.07 -28.94 9.85
C SER A 411 4.48 -28.60 8.48
N MET A 412 3.21 -28.98 8.25
CA MET A 412 2.48 -28.70 7.01
C MET A 412 2.34 -27.19 6.77
N ILE A 413 1.93 -26.41 7.78
CA ILE A 413 1.78 -24.97 7.64
C ILE A 413 3.14 -24.29 7.46
N LYS A 414 4.18 -24.73 8.18
CA LYS A 414 5.56 -24.24 7.96
C LYS A 414 6.05 -24.47 6.53
N GLN A 415 5.62 -25.55 5.89
CA GLN A 415 5.89 -25.79 4.46
C GLN A 415 5.11 -24.81 3.58
N TYR A 416 3.80 -24.67 3.80
CA TYR A 416 2.95 -23.75 3.03
C TYR A 416 3.33 -22.28 3.17
N ASN A 417 3.84 -21.86 4.32
CA ASN A 417 4.39 -20.51 4.54
C ASN A 417 5.60 -20.18 3.64
N ARG A 418 6.22 -21.19 3.01
CA ARG A 418 7.31 -21.02 2.03
C ARG A 418 6.80 -20.85 0.60
N SER A 419 5.47 -20.87 0.39
CA SER A 419 4.85 -20.72 -0.92
C SER A 419 5.29 -19.41 -1.57
N ILE A 420 5.78 -19.50 -2.81
CA ILE A 420 6.02 -18.31 -3.63
C ILE A 420 4.73 -17.80 -4.30
N GLU A 421 3.70 -18.65 -4.34
CA GLU A 421 2.37 -18.32 -4.86
C GLU A 421 1.53 -17.64 -3.77
N PRO A 422 0.68 -16.65 -4.11
CA PRO A 422 -0.43 -16.26 -3.26
C PRO A 422 -1.25 -17.48 -2.83
N LEU A 423 -1.39 -17.68 -1.53
CA LEU A 423 -2.02 -18.86 -0.93
C LEU A 423 -3.19 -18.44 -0.03
N LEU A 424 -4.24 -19.27 0.00
CA LEU A 424 -5.35 -19.18 0.95
C LEU A 424 -5.54 -20.55 1.61
N LEU A 425 -5.61 -20.59 2.95
CA LEU A 425 -5.94 -21.81 3.67
C LEU A 425 -7.45 -21.83 3.96
N VAL A 426 -8.11 -22.96 3.68
CA VAL A 426 -9.52 -23.19 4.00
C VAL A 426 -9.61 -24.37 4.96
N CYS A 427 -10.04 -24.13 6.19
CA CYS A 427 -10.19 -25.19 7.20
C CYS A 427 -11.63 -25.69 7.21
N CYS A 428 -11.81 -26.99 7.00
CA CYS A 428 -13.07 -27.70 7.00
C CYS A 428 -13.11 -28.67 8.18
N CYS A 429 -13.63 -28.21 9.32
CA CYS A 429 -13.75 -29.01 10.53
C CYS A 429 -15.02 -28.62 11.29
N GLY A 430 -15.62 -29.58 12.01
CA GLY A 430 -16.74 -29.30 12.91
C GLY A 430 -16.39 -28.32 14.03
N GLY A 431 -17.40 -27.70 14.64
CA GLY A 431 -17.23 -26.62 15.63
C GLY A 431 -16.52 -26.96 16.96
N ALA A 432 -16.03 -28.20 17.14
CA ALA A 432 -15.24 -28.62 18.29
C ALA A 432 -13.72 -28.65 18.00
N ASP A 433 -13.29 -28.42 16.75
CA ASP A 433 -11.89 -28.50 16.34
C ASP A 433 -11.23 -27.11 16.33
N ALA A 434 -10.07 -27.00 16.96
CA ALA A 434 -9.26 -25.78 17.01
C ALA A 434 -8.47 -25.54 15.71
N LEU A 435 -8.64 -26.38 14.68
CA LEU A 435 -7.93 -26.34 13.41
C LEU A 435 -7.83 -24.94 12.80
N SER A 436 -8.94 -24.22 12.62
CA SER A 436 -8.92 -22.87 12.03
C SER A 436 -8.10 -21.88 12.87
N SER A 437 -8.18 -21.97 14.20
CA SER A 437 -7.45 -21.08 15.13
C SER A 437 -5.95 -21.40 15.15
N ILE A 438 -5.60 -22.68 15.26
CA ILE A 438 -4.19 -23.13 15.22
C ILE A 438 -3.59 -22.79 13.85
N ALA A 439 -4.32 -23.06 12.76
CA ALA A 439 -3.86 -22.72 11.44
C ALA A 439 -3.65 -21.21 11.25
N SER A 440 -4.58 -20.39 11.74
CA SER A 440 -4.44 -18.93 11.73
C SER A 440 -3.26 -18.43 12.56
N SER A 441 -2.89 -19.11 13.65
CA SER A 441 -1.77 -18.72 14.50
C SER A 441 -0.40 -19.06 13.89
N LEU A 442 -0.35 -20.08 13.04
CA LEU A 442 0.88 -20.60 12.43
C LEU A 442 1.10 -20.08 11.00
N SER A 443 0.05 -19.67 10.31
CA SER A 443 0.07 -19.29 8.90
C SER A 443 0.45 -17.82 8.68
N VAL A 444 1.30 -17.55 7.71
CA VAL A 444 1.53 -16.17 7.17
C VAL A 444 0.55 -15.81 6.06
N HIS A 445 -0.29 -16.77 5.65
CA HIS A 445 -1.32 -16.62 4.64
C HIS A 445 -2.72 -16.54 5.26
N PRO A 446 -3.70 -15.89 4.61
CA PRO A 446 -5.06 -15.80 5.13
C PRO A 446 -5.68 -17.18 5.35
N VAL A 447 -6.44 -17.30 6.44
CA VAL A 447 -7.15 -18.54 6.82
C VAL A 447 -8.65 -18.30 6.86
N VAL A 448 -9.40 -19.18 6.20
CA VAL A 448 -10.86 -19.16 6.13
C VAL A 448 -11.40 -20.44 6.76
N SER A 449 -12.35 -20.31 7.68
CA SER A 449 -13.09 -21.43 8.24
C SER A 449 -14.36 -21.69 7.43
N CYS A 450 -14.52 -22.91 6.94
CA CYS A 450 -15.69 -23.39 6.19
C CYS A 450 -16.13 -24.76 6.76
N PRO A 451 -16.85 -24.77 7.90
CA PRO A 451 -17.20 -26.01 8.59
C PRO A 451 -18.33 -26.77 7.87
N PRO A 452 -18.36 -28.11 7.91
CA PRO A 452 -19.49 -28.89 7.45
C PRO A 452 -20.72 -28.72 8.36
N GLY A 453 -21.87 -28.33 7.79
CA GLY A 453 -23.16 -28.24 8.49
C GLY A 453 -23.62 -26.81 8.82
N THR A 454 -24.67 -26.69 9.64
CA THR A 454 -25.20 -25.39 10.10
C THR A 454 -24.40 -24.86 11.30
N ALA A 455 -24.18 -23.55 11.35
CA ALA A 455 -23.39 -22.89 12.40
C ALA A 455 -23.81 -23.32 13.82
N SER A 456 -22.85 -23.84 14.59
CA SER A 456 -23.00 -24.05 16.04
C SER A 456 -22.31 -22.91 16.80
N SER A 457 -22.72 -22.64 18.04
CA SER A 457 -22.13 -21.57 18.87
C SER A 457 -20.62 -21.74 19.08
N SER A 458 -20.13 -22.97 19.12
CA SER A 458 -18.70 -23.27 19.25
C SER A 458 -17.91 -23.04 17.96
N SER A 459 -18.56 -23.13 16.78
CA SER A 459 -17.95 -22.79 15.49
C SER A 459 -17.60 -21.31 15.34
N MET A 460 -18.19 -20.42 16.14
CA MET A 460 -18.02 -18.96 16.07
C MET A 460 -17.02 -18.40 17.09
N THR A 461 -16.55 -19.22 18.03
CA THR A 461 -15.59 -18.80 19.07
C THR A 461 -14.16 -19.10 18.62
N CYS A 462 -13.53 -18.16 17.92
CA CYS A 462 -12.08 -18.18 17.75
C CYS A 462 -11.41 -17.78 19.07
N SER A 463 -10.29 -18.41 19.42
CA SER A 463 -9.49 -17.98 20.58
C SER A 463 -9.03 -16.52 20.39
N PRO A 464 -8.99 -15.71 21.47
CA PRO A 464 -8.48 -14.34 21.39
C PRO A 464 -7.10 -14.30 20.72
N GLY A 465 -6.92 -13.44 19.73
CA GLY A 465 -5.65 -13.29 18.98
C GLY A 465 -5.56 -14.09 17.67
N CYS A 466 -6.55 -14.92 17.32
CA CYS A 466 -6.63 -15.61 16.02
C CYS A 466 -7.60 -14.88 15.08
N SER A 467 -7.17 -14.59 13.84
CA SER A 467 -7.96 -13.88 12.83
C SER A 467 -8.26 -14.78 11.63
N SER A 468 -9.32 -15.60 11.71
CA SER A 468 -9.82 -16.35 10.56
C SER A 468 -11.19 -15.84 10.10
N SER A 469 -11.37 -15.65 8.79
CA SER A 469 -12.68 -15.34 8.22
C SER A 469 -13.60 -16.56 8.28
N PHE A 470 -14.88 -16.38 8.56
CA PHE A 470 -15.84 -17.49 8.68
C PHE A 470 -16.87 -17.45 7.56
N ILE A 471 -16.88 -18.46 6.69
CA ILE A 471 -17.75 -18.52 5.50
C ILE A 471 -18.41 -19.90 5.41
N LEU A 472 -19.72 -19.95 5.58
CA LEU A 472 -20.48 -21.21 5.67
C LEU A 472 -20.74 -21.90 4.32
N SER A 473 -20.78 -21.14 3.22
CA SER A 473 -21.12 -21.70 1.91
C SER A 473 -19.86 -22.02 1.10
N PRO A 474 -19.68 -23.27 0.63
CA PRO A 474 -18.61 -23.64 -0.30
C PRO A 474 -18.51 -22.72 -1.53
N SER A 475 -19.65 -22.31 -2.10
CA SER A 475 -19.67 -21.42 -3.28
C SER A 475 -19.20 -20.00 -2.94
N ASN A 476 -19.47 -19.52 -1.72
CA ASN A 476 -19.01 -18.21 -1.28
C ASN A 476 -17.52 -18.22 -0.96
N VAL A 477 -16.99 -19.31 -0.40
CA VAL A 477 -15.54 -19.48 -0.21
C VAL A 477 -14.84 -19.47 -1.57
N ALA A 478 -15.39 -20.16 -2.56
CA ALA A 478 -14.84 -20.18 -3.91
C ALA A 478 -14.85 -18.80 -4.57
N LYS A 479 -15.95 -18.04 -4.44
CA LYS A 479 -16.02 -16.67 -4.94
C LYS A 479 -15.06 -15.73 -4.18
N PHE A 480 -14.94 -15.88 -2.86
CA PHE A 480 -14.01 -15.11 -2.04
C PHE A 480 -12.55 -15.36 -2.49
N ALA A 481 -12.15 -16.62 -2.63
CA ALA A 481 -10.83 -16.98 -3.15
C ALA A 481 -10.58 -16.42 -4.55
N ALA A 482 -11.57 -16.52 -5.45
CA ALA A 482 -11.47 -15.95 -6.80
C ALA A 482 -11.27 -14.42 -6.76
N GLN A 483 -12.00 -13.71 -5.89
CA GLN A 483 -11.83 -12.26 -5.69
C GLN A 483 -10.47 -11.91 -5.09
N THR A 484 -9.96 -12.72 -4.16
CA THR A 484 -8.62 -12.55 -3.57
C THR A 484 -7.53 -12.64 -4.63
N PHE A 485 -7.64 -13.58 -5.58
CA PHE A 485 -6.60 -13.84 -6.57
C PHE A 485 -6.80 -13.14 -7.93
N ALA A 486 -7.97 -12.54 -8.20
CA ALA A 486 -8.28 -11.92 -9.48
C ALA A 486 -7.28 -10.83 -9.90
N ASN A 487 -6.70 -10.09 -8.95
CA ASN A 487 -5.73 -9.04 -9.28
C ASN A 487 -4.36 -9.58 -9.73
N SER A 488 -3.98 -10.78 -9.29
CA SER A 488 -2.69 -11.40 -9.60
C SER A 488 -2.77 -12.52 -10.65
N CYS A 489 -3.98 -13.01 -10.96
CA CYS A 489 -4.20 -14.16 -11.84
C CYS A 489 -5.25 -13.84 -12.92
N PRO A 490 -4.82 -13.46 -14.14
CA PRO A 490 -5.74 -13.09 -15.22
C PRO A 490 -6.78 -14.18 -15.58
N ALA A 491 -6.39 -15.45 -15.54
CA ALA A 491 -7.30 -16.56 -15.82
C ALA A 491 -8.47 -16.65 -14.81
N ILE A 492 -8.17 -16.39 -13.52
CA ILE A 492 -9.17 -16.34 -12.44
C ILE A 492 -10.04 -15.08 -12.61
N ALA A 493 -9.45 -13.94 -12.95
CA ALA A 493 -10.17 -12.69 -13.20
C ALA A 493 -11.21 -12.84 -14.32
N VAL A 494 -10.84 -13.50 -15.42
CA VAL A 494 -11.75 -13.78 -16.53
C VAL A 494 -12.89 -14.72 -16.10
N ALA A 495 -12.58 -15.80 -15.37
CA ALA A 495 -13.61 -16.72 -14.88
C ALA A 495 -14.58 -16.06 -13.89
N LEU A 496 -14.05 -15.22 -12.98
CA LEU A 496 -14.84 -14.42 -12.05
C LEU A 496 -15.71 -13.40 -12.80
N GLY A 497 -15.16 -12.71 -13.80
CA GLY A 497 -15.89 -11.77 -14.65
C GLY A 497 -17.06 -12.44 -15.37
N ALA A 498 -16.84 -13.60 -15.99
CA ALA A 498 -17.89 -14.39 -16.64
C ALA A 498 -18.99 -14.81 -15.66
N SER A 499 -18.62 -15.21 -14.44
CA SER A 499 -19.61 -15.53 -13.39
C SER A 499 -20.41 -14.32 -12.91
N ILE A 500 -19.78 -13.15 -12.83
CA ILE A 500 -20.46 -11.88 -12.50
C ILE A 500 -21.43 -11.51 -13.63
N GLU A 501 -21.00 -11.58 -14.87
CA GLU A 501 -21.83 -11.29 -16.06
C GLU A 501 -23.03 -12.24 -16.15
N GLU A 502 -22.83 -13.54 -15.93
CA GLU A 502 -23.93 -14.50 -15.88
C GLU A 502 -24.91 -14.17 -14.73
N GLY A 503 -24.39 -13.75 -13.58
CA GLY A 503 -25.18 -13.26 -12.45
C GLY A 503 -26.01 -12.02 -12.80
N VAL A 504 -25.41 -11.05 -13.51
CA VAL A 504 -26.09 -9.85 -14.01
C VAL A 504 -27.18 -10.24 -15.01
N ILE A 505 -26.88 -11.07 -16.02
CA ILE A 505 -27.87 -11.55 -17.00
C ILE A 505 -29.03 -12.28 -16.32
N ARG A 506 -28.74 -13.08 -15.28
CA ARG A 506 -29.77 -13.79 -14.52
C ARG A 506 -30.65 -12.83 -13.73
N LEU A 507 -30.07 -11.80 -13.12
CA LEU A 507 -30.79 -10.74 -12.42
C LEU A 507 -31.62 -9.90 -13.40
N GLU A 508 -31.05 -9.50 -14.54
CA GLU A 508 -31.77 -8.77 -15.60
C GLU A 508 -32.93 -9.59 -16.17
N LYS A 509 -32.76 -10.90 -16.34
CA LYS A 509 -33.86 -11.80 -16.73
C LYS A 509 -34.92 -11.94 -15.64
N ALA A 510 -34.52 -11.99 -14.37
CA ALA A 510 -35.44 -12.02 -13.24
C ALA A 510 -36.23 -10.71 -13.12
N ASP A 511 -35.55 -9.57 -13.30
CA ASP A 511 -36.15 -8.23 -13.34
C ASP A 511 -37.09 -8.09 -14.54
N ALA A 512 -36.70 -8.55 -15.73
CA ALA A 512 -37.55 -8.56 -16.91
C ALA A 512 -38.77 -9.49 -16.74
N ALA A 513 -38.62 -10.61 -16.06
CA ALA A 513 -39.73 -11.51 -15.72
C ALA A 513 -40.69 -10.85 -14.71
N GLN A 514 -40.16 -10.15 -13.69
CA GLN A 514 -40.93 -9.37 -12.73
C GLN A 514 -41.63 -8.17 -13.40
N GLN A 515 -40.99 -7.48 -14.35
CA GLN A 515 -41.59 -6.38 -15.11
C GLN A 515 -42.74 -6.85 -16.01
N ARG A 516 -42.63 -8.06 -16.60
CA ARG A 516 -43.75 -8.69 -17.35
C ARG A 516 -44.92 -9.09 -16.45
N THR A 517 -44.66 -9.45 -15.18
CA THR A 517 -45.73 -9.71 -14.21
C THR A 517 -46.34 -8.41 -13.67
N ALA A 518 -45.55 -7.33 -13.58
CA ALA A 518 -46.00 -6.00 -13.16
C ALA A 518 -46.86 -5.28 -14.23
N ALA A 519 -46.66 -5.55 -15.52
CA ALA A 519 -47.45 -4.94 -16.60
C ALA A 519 -48.90 -5.49 -16.71
N ALA A 520 -49.26 -6.55 -15.98
CA ALA A 520 -50.58 -7.19 -16.02
C ALA A 520 -51.46 -6.91 -14.79
N GLN A 521 -51.06 -6.01 -13.87
CA GLN A 521 -51.84 -5.67 -12.68
C GLN A 521 -51.94 -4.15 -12.44
N PRO A 522 -53.08 -3.61 -11.96
CA PRO A 522 -53.22 -2.19 -11.62
C PRO A 522 -52.35 -1.81 -10.41
N PRO A 523 -52.02 -0.52 -10.22
CA PRO A 523 -50.94 -0.09 -9.34
C PRO A 523 -51.27 -0.36 -7.87
N GLN A 524 -50.53 -1.28 -7.25
CA GLN A 524 -50.46 -1.44 -5.80
C GLN A 524 -49.33 -0.58 -5.23
N ALA A 525 -49.62 0.08 -4.11
CA ALA A 525 -48.72 0.91 -3.33
C ALA A 525 -47.43 0.17 -2.93
N PRO A 526 -46.28 0.87 -2.75
CA PRO A 526 -45.01 0.22 -2.46
C PRO A 526 -45.03 -0.42 -1.07
N ALA A 527 -45.08 -1.75 -1.03
CA ALA A 527 -44.84 -2.53 0.17
C ALA A 527 -43.35 -2.46 0.54
N GLY A 528 -43.01 -1.46 1.35
CA GLY A 528 -41.71 -1.35 2.02
C GLY A 528 -41.55 -2.45 3.07
N GLY A 529 -41.00 -3.59 2.66
CA GLY A 529 -40.62 -4.69 3.56
C GLY A 529 -39.12 -4.68 3.83
N CYS A 530 -38.66 -3.83 4.75
CA CYS A 530 -37.34 -3.98 5.34
C CYS A 530 -37.39 -5.21 6.27
N LYS A 531 -36.89 -6.37 5.83
CA LYS A 531 -36.70 -7.53 6.71
C LYS A 531 -35.51 -7.24 7.63
N ALA A 532 -35.83 -6.87 8.86
CA ALA A 532 -34.89 -6.79 9.96
C ALA A 532 -34.18 -8.15 10.15
N LEU A 533 -32.85 -8.11 10.20
CA LEU A 533 -32.03 -9.18 10.77
C LEU A 533 -32.35 -9.26 12.27
N ALA A 534 -33.16 -10.24 12.66
CA ALA A 534 -33.27 -10.67 14.04
C ALA A 534 -32.12 -11.67 14.31
N ASN A 535 -31.00 -11.15 14.82
CA ASN A 535 -30.05 -11.98 15.57
C ASN A 535 -30.69 -12.34 16.91
N GLY A 536 -30.91 -13.63 17.12
CA GLY A 536 -31.17 -14.22 18.43
C GLY A 536 -29.99 -15.10 18.84
N ALA A 537 -28.98 -14.50 19.47
CA ALA A 537 -28.14 -15.19 20.44
C ALA A 537 -28.28 -14.39 21.74
N ALA A 538 -29.14 -14.89 22.62
CA ALA A 538 -29.29 -14.38 23.97
C ALA A 538 -28.03 -14.74 24.77
N ALA A 539 -27.23 -13.72 25.08
CA ALA A 539 -26.53 -13.64 26.36
C ALA A 539 -27.34 -12.66 27.23
N GLY A 540 -27.86 -13.19 28.34
CA GLY A 540 -28.63 -12.52 29.41
C GLY A 540 -28.97 -11.04 29.26
N GLY A 541 -30.11 -10.73 28.64
CA GLY A 541 -30.73 -9.41 28.69
C GLY A 541 -32.20 -9.50 28.30
N HIS A 542 -33.11 -9.12 29.19
CA HIS A 542 -34.55 -9.05 28.91
C HIS A 542 -34.83 -8.04 27.78
N THR A 543 -34.85 -8.48 26.53
CA THR A 543 -35.30 -7.65 25.41
C THR A 543 -36.83 -7.57 25.46
N LEU A 544 -37.37 -6.38 25.74
CA LEU A 544 -38.81 -6.13 25.76
C LEU A 544 -39.40 -6.36 24.36
N ARG A 545 -40.49 -7.14 24.26
CA ARG A 545 -41.25 -7.32 23.00
C ARG A 545 -41.94 -6.00 22.60
N ALA A 546 -42.10 -5.78 21.30
CA ALA A 546 -42.75 -4.58 20.77
C ALA A 546 -44.19 -4.46 21.30
N VAL A 547 -44.50 -3.33 21.94
CA VAL A 547 -45.87 -2.93 22.29
C VAL A 547 -46.37 -2.04 21.15
N GLY A 548 -47.11 -2.62 20.20
CA GLY A 548 -47.71 -1.91 19.07
C GLY A 548 -49.23 -1.81 19.20
N GLY A 549 -49.82 -0.78 18.60
CA GLY A 549 -51.25 -0.67 18.34
C GLY A 549 -51.49 -0.24 16.90
N ASP A 550 -52.65 -0.59 16.35
CA ASP A 550 -53.01 -0.30 14.95
C ASP A 550 -53.49 1.15 14.83
N VAL A 551 -52.64 2.01 14.26
CA VAL A 551 -52.93 3.44 14.06
C VAL A 551 -52.74 3.72 12.58
N GLY A 552 -53.74 4.33 11.95
CA GLY A 552 -53.64 4.75 10.55
C GLY A 552 -52.46 5.73 10.32
N ASP A 553 -52.03 5.83 9.06
CA ASP A 553 -50.91 6.72 8.66
C ASP A 553 -51.14 8.17 9.11
N MET A 554 -52.38 8.65 8.97
CA MET A 554 -52.82 9.99 9.35
C MET A 554 -53.34 10.05 10.78
N VAL A 555 -52.75 10.91 11.61
CA VAL A 555 -53.19 11.16 13.00
C VAL A 555 -53.63 12.61 13.16
N ARG A 556 -54.90 12.82 13.46
CA ARG A 556 -55.47 14.15 13.69
C ARG A 556 -54.92 14.74 14.99
N VAL A 557 -54.38 15.95 14.93
CA VAL A 557 -53.90 16.66 16.12
C VAL A 557 -55.09 17.24 16.88
N LYS A 558 -55.32 16.76 18.11
CA LYS A 558 -56.39 17.25 19.00
C LYS A 558 -55.81 17.89 20.26
N THR A 559 -54.73 17.33 20.78
CA THR A 559 -54.04 17.83 21.98
C THR A 559 -52.58 18.13 21.68
N VAL A 560 -52.14 19.33 22.03
CA VAL A 560 -50.76 19.79 21.86
C VAL A 560 -50.13 20.09 23.21
N LEU A 561 -48.92 19.62 23.46
CA LEU A 561 -48.11 20.04 24.60
C LEU A 561 -47.06 21.05 24.13
N VAL A 562 -47.09 22.28 24.65
CA VAL A 562 -46.14 23.34 24.28
C VAL A 562 -45.30 23.77 25.49
N SER A 563 -43.99 23.56 25.41
CA SER A 563 -43.02 23.92 26.45
C SER A 563 -41.73 24.43 25.81
N VAL A 564 -41.69 25.70 25.43
CA VAL A 564 -40.53 26.31 24.77
C VAL A 564 -39.83 27.35 25.65
N PHE A 565 -38.51 27.28 25.68
CA PHE A 565 -37.63 28.34 26.16
C PHE A 565 -37.53 29.47 25.12
N ASP A 566 -37.08 29.14 23.91
CA ASP A 566 -37.04 30.04 22.75
C ASP A 566 -38.45 30.21 22.15
N LYS A 567 -38.94 31.45 22.15
CA LYS A 567 -40.30 31.81 21.71
C LYS A 567 -40.34 32.33 20.27
N THR A 568 -39.22 32.25 19.54
CA THR A 568 -39.16 32.60 18.12
C THR A 568 -40.23 31.83 17.35
N GLY A 569 -41.03 32.53 16.54
CA GLY A 569 -42.12 31.94 15.74
C GLY A 569 -43.33 31.43 16.54
N LEU A 570 -43.37 31.61 17.87
CA LEU A 570 -44.46 31.10 18.72
C LEU A 570 -45.82 31.76 18.38
N GLU A 571 -45.82 33.03 17.96
CA GLU A 571 -47.03 33.74 17.58
C GLU A 571 -47.69 33.15 16.33
N GLU A 572 -46.89 32.79 15.33
CA GLU A 572 -47.34 32.21 14.07
C GLU A 572 -47.95 30.81 14.29
N VAL A 573 -47.18 29.92 14.93
CA VAL A 573 -47.66 28.55 15.20
C VAL A 573 -48.80 28.55 16.21
N GLY A 574 -48.76 29.41 17.24
CA GLY A 574 -49.84 29.55 18.22
C GLY A 574 -51.14 30.03 17.59
N GLY A 575 -51.09 31.07 16.74
CA GLY A 575 -52.25 31.56 16.00
C GLY A 575 -52.83 30.52 15.03
N PHE A 576 -51.98 29.70 14.41
CA PHE A 576 -52.44 28.57 13.60
C PHE A 576 -53.17 27.51 14.43
N LEU A 577 -52.60 27.10 15.58
CA LEU A 577 -53.21 26.11 16.47
C LEU A 577 -54.55 26.60 17.04
N ALA A 578 -54.67 27.90 17.36
CA ALA A 578 -55.94 28.49 17.78
C ALA A 578 -57.04 28.30 16.73
N LYS A 579 -56.74 28.53 15.44
CA LYS A 579 -57.69 28.34 14.33
C LYS A 579 -58.09 26.88 14.12
N GLN A 580 -57.21 25.93 14.45
CA GLN A 580 -57.50 24.51 14.36
C GLN A 580 -58.35 23.98 15.52
N GLY A 581 -58.61 24.81 16.54
CA GLY A 581 -59.41 24.42 17.71
C GLY A 581 -58.80 23.31 18.55
N VAL A 582 -57.47 23.17 18.53
CA VAL A 582 -56.77 22.15 19.32
C VAL A 582 -56.67 22.54 20.79
N HIS A 583 -56.70 21.56 21.67
CA HIS A 583 -56.50 21.76 23.09
C HIS A 583 -54.99 21.86 23.38
N ILE A 584 -54.56 22.89 24.12
CA ILE A 584 -53.15 23.08 24.47
C ILE A 584 -52.91 22.80 25.97
N LEU A 585 -51.88 22.01 26.26
CA LEU A 585 -51.25 21.88 27.56
C LEU A 585 -49.97 22.73 27.55
N SER A 586 -49.77 23.62 28.52
CA SER A 586 -48.56 24.44 28.59
C SER A 586 -48.24 24.86 30.04
N THR A 587 -47.12 25.55 30.25
CA THR A 587 -46.68 26.05 31.56
C THR A 587 -46.11 27.45 31.47
N GLY A 588 -46.14 28.17 32.60
CA GLY A 588 -45.45 29.44 32.81
C GLY A 588 -45.69 30.50 31.73
N GLY A 589 -44.63 31.20 31.33
CA GLY A 589 -44.70 32.28 30.34
C GLY A 589 -45.17 31.86 28.94
N THR A 590 -45.04 30.57 28.60
CA THR A 590 -45.51 30.03 27.31
C THR A 590 -47.03 29.89 27.30
N ALA A 591 -47.63 29.43 28.42
CA ALA A 591 -49.09 29.38 28.57
C ALA A 591 -49.73 30.77 28.50
N ALA A 592 -49.12 31.76 29.18
CA ALA A 592 -49.60 33.15 29.16
C ALA A 592 -49.65 33.73 27.75
N LYS A 593 -48.60 33.51 26.94
CA LYS A 593 -48.53 34.01 25.56
C LYS A 593 -49.54 33.32 24.63
N LEU A 594 -49.75 32.01 24.77
CA LEU A 594 -50.71 31.26 23.95
C LEU A 594 -52.17 31.66 24.24
N ARG A 595 -52.49 31.99 25.50
CA ARG A 595 -53.82 32.53 25.86
C ARG A 595 -54.10 33.88 25.18
N GLN A 596 -53.10 34.76 25.11
CA GLN A 596 -53.22 36.04 24.40
C GLN A 596 -53.50 35.86 22.90
N LEU A 597 -53.06 34.74 22.31
CA LEU A 597 -53.27 34.39 20.91
C LEU A 597 -54.63 33.69 20.65
N GLY A 598 -55.48 33.55 21.67
CA GLY A 598 -56.80 32.93 21.55
C GLY A 598 -56.81 31.40 21.62
N CYS A 599 -55.72 30.76 22.07
CA CYS A 599 -55.67 29.31 22.25
C CYS A 599 -56.46 28.86 23.50
N THR A 600 -57.08 27.68 23.45
CA THR A 600 -57.62 27.01 24.64
C THR A 600 -56.47 26.32 25.40
N VAL A 601 -55.97 26.96 26.45
CA VAL A 601 -54.78 26.51 27.22
C VAL A 601 -55.16 26.06 28.63
N GLN A 602 -54.85 24.81 28.97
CA GLN A 602 -54.86 24.27 30.33
C GLN A 602 -53.43 24.22 30.87
N ASP A 603 -53.22 24.66 32.11
CA ASP A 603 -51.92 24.55 32.74
C ASP A 603 -51.60 23.08 33.08
N VAL A 604 -50.35 22.67 32.90
CA VAL A 604 -49.92 21.28 33.22
C VAL A 604 -50.14 20.95 34.70
N ALA A 605 -50.00 21.93 35.61
CA ALA A 605 -50.27 21.75 37.03
C ALA A 605 -51.74 21.35 37.28
N ASP A 606 -52.69 22.03 36.63
CA ASP A 606 -54.12 21.71 36.72
C ASP A 606 -54.46 20.34 36.12
N TYR A 607 -53.85 20.02 34.98
CA TYR A 607 -54.05 18.72 34.33
C TYR A 607 -53.51 17.56 35.18
N THR A 608 -52.32 17.73 35.74
CA THR A 608 -51.66 16.69 36.54
C THR A 608 -52.27 16.56 37.93
N GLY A 609 -52.71 17.67 38.53
CA GLY A 609 -53.09 17.78 39.94
C GLY A 609 -51.88 17.94 40.87
N SER A 610 -50.69 18.22 40.32
CA SER A 610 -49.45 18.44 41.08
C SER A 610 -48.97 19.88 40.92
N PRO A 611 -48.69 20.61 42.02
CA PRO A 611 -48.18 21.98 41.93
C PRO A 611 -46.75 22.02 41.37
N GLU A 612 -46.33 23.19 40.90
CA GLU A 612 -44.93 23.43 40.54
C GLU A 612 -44.07 23.48 41.82
N ILE A 613 -43.14 22.54 41.96
CA ILE A 613 -42.26 22.40 43.14
C ILE A 613 -40.79 22.32 42.67
N LEU A 614 -39.85 22.55 43.61
CA LEU A 614 -38.40 22.51 43.36
C LEU A 614 -37.99 23.43 42.20
N ASP A 615 -38.51 24.67 42.22
CA ASP A 615 -38.25 25.71 41.21
C ASP A 615 -38.54 25.25 39.76
N GLY A 616 -39.52 24.37 39.60
CA GLY A 616 -39.97 23.89 38.29
C GLY A 616 -39.20 22.70 37.72
N ARG A 617 -38.26 22.11 38.48
CA ARG A 617 -37.42 20.97 38.03
C ARG A 617 -38.22 19.70 37.67
N VAL A 618 -39.39 19.49 38.28
CA VAL A 618 -40.19 18.26 38.12
C VAL A 618 -41.59 18.49 37.56
N LYS A 619 -41.85 19.65 36.96
CA LYS A 619 -43.20 20.08 36.55
C LYS A 619 -43.87 19.24 35.44
N THR A 620 -43.08 18.56 34.60
CA THR A 620 -43.62 17.72 33.50
C THR A 620 -43.37 16.22 33.67
N LEU A 621 -42.60 15.80 34.69
CA LEU A 621 -42.23 14.42 34.97
C LEU A 621 -43.37 13.68 35.70
N HIS A 622 -44.54 13.63 35.08
CA HIS A 622 -45.77 13.09 35.68
C HIS A 622 -46.42 12.00 34.79
N PRO A 623 -46.99 10.92 35.36
CA PRO A 623 -47.64 9.85 34.58
C PRO A 623 -48.73 10.32 33.63
N LYS A 624 -49.51 11.35 33.99
CA LYS A 624 -50.52 11.92 33.08
C LYS A 624 -49.94 12.58 31.83
N VAL A 625 -48.72 13.12 31.92
CA VAL A 625 -48.01 13.70 30.77
C VAL A 625 -47.37 12.58 29.96
N HIS A 626 -46.50 11.78 30.59
CA HIS A 626 -45.76 10.73 29.89
C HIS A 626 -46.62 9.56 29.42
N GLY A 627 -47.69 9.21 30.14
CA GLY A 627 -48.69 8.25 29.69
C GLY A 627 -49.44 8.76 28.45
N GLY A 628 -49.73 10.06 28.40
CA GLY A 628 -50.28 10.73 27.23
C GLY A 628 -49.34 10.67 26.03
N LEU A 629 -48.02 10.76 26.25
CA LEU A 629 -47.01 10.67 25.20
C LEU A 629 -46.69 9.22 24.77
N LEU A 630 -46.65 8.27 25.69
CA LEU A 630 -46.09 6.93 25.47
C LEU A 630 -47.12 5.84 25.21
N ALA A 631 -48.39 6.05 25.56
CA ALA A 631 -49.38 5.01 25.34
C ALA A 631 -49.55 4.71 23.84
N ALA A 632 -49.43 3.43 23.49
CA ALA A 632 -49.62 2.95 22.12
C ALA A 632 -51.12 3.06 21.76
N ARG A 633 -51.46 3.99 20.87
CA ARG A 633 -52.85 4.14 20.38
C ARG A 633 -53.23 2.92 19.55
N GLY A 634 -54.51 2.52 19.58
CA GLY A 634 -54.96 1.28 18.95
C GLY A 634 -54.57 0.01 19.72
N ASN A 635 -54.05 0.14 20.94
CA ASN A 635 -53.83 -0.98 21.86
C ASN A 635 -54.89 -0.95 22.97
N ALA A 636 -55.80 -1.92 22.97
CA ALA A 636 -56.96 -1.95 23.87
C ALA A 636 -56.59 -1.87 25.36
N LYS A 637 -55.46 -2.46 25.77
CA LYS A 637 -54.99 -2.42 27.16
C LYS A 637 -54.56 -1.00 27.54
N HIS A 638 -53.76 -0.36 26.70
CA HIS A 638 -53.27 1.00 26.96
C HIS A 638 -54.42 2.01 26.93
N GLU A 639 -55.40 1.84 26.05
CA GLU A 639 -56.58 2.71 25.98
C GLU A 639 -57.47 2.56 27.23
N ALA A 640 -57.62 1.34 27.75
CA ALA A 640 -58.32 1.10 29.01
C ALA A 640 -57.59 1.74 30.20
N GLU A 641 -56.27 1.56 30.31
CA GLU A 641 -55.44 2.18 31.35
C GLU A 641 -55.48 3.72 31.28
N MET A 642 -55.45 4.28 30.06
CA MET A 642 -55.57 5.73 29.87
C MET A 642 -56.94 6.24 30.33
N ALA A 643 -58.02 5.52 30.05
CA ALA A 643 -59.37 5.90 30.49
C ALA A 643 -59.51 5.79 32.02
N GLU A 644 -59.04 4.69 32.62
CA GLU A 644 -59.07 4.44 34.06
C GLU A 644 -58.34 5.54 34.85
N HIS A 645 -57.16 5.95 34.36
CA HIS A 645 -56.33 6.96 35.03
C HIS A 645 -56.57 8.39 34.55
N SER A 646 -57.63 8.63 33.76
CA SER A 646 -57.96 9.95 33.20
C SER A 646 -56.79 10.61 32.45
N ILE A 647 -56.04 9.82 31.69
CA ILE A 647 -54.90 10.25 30.87
C ILE A 647 -55.39 10.60 29.47
N ARG A 648 -55.14 11.84 29.05
CA ARG A 648 -55.44 12.29 27.68
C ARG A 648 -54.29 11.96 26.73
N GLY A 649 -54.64 11.54 25.52
CA GLY A 649 -53.66 11.40 24.45
C GLY A 649 -53.11 12.74 23.97
N ILE A 650 -51.80 12.86 23.85
CA ILE A 650 -51.11 14.02 23.29
C ILE A 650 -50.62 13.66 21.89
N ASP A 651 -50.95 14.47 20.89
CA ASP A 651 -50.74 14.15 19.47
C ASP A 651 -49.58 14.95 18.86
N LEU A 652 -49.29 16.13 19.43
CA LEU A 652 -48.19 17.00 19.01
C LEU A 652 -47.48 17.56 20.25
N VAL A 653 -46.15 17.61 20.21
CA VAL A 653 -45.33 18.26 21.22
C VAL A 653 -44.45 19.31 20.55
N ILE A 654 -44.44 20.52 21.09
CA ILE A 654 -43.55 21.62 20.68
C ILE A 654 -42.68 21.97 21.89
N VAL A 655 -41.40 21.64 21.84
CA VAL A 655 -40.47 21.80 22.96
C VAL A 655 -39.09 22.16 22.47
N ASN A 656 -38.42 23.11 23.10
CA ASN A 656 -36.98 23.32 22.90
C ASN A 656 -36.29 23.40 24.26
N LEU A 657 -35.01 23.02 24.26
CA LEU A 657 -34.24 22.78 25.50
C LEU A 657 -33.73 24.08 26.11
N TYR A 658 -33.42 24.04 27.40
CA TYR A 658 -32.74 25.13 28.09
C TYR A 658 -31.35 25.38 27.49
N PRO A 659 -30.85 26.62 27.57
CA PRO A 659 -29.66 27.05 26.82
C PRO A 659 -28.35 26.64 27.52
N PHE A 660 -28.17 25.36 27.90
CA PHE A 660 -26.95 24.85 28.55
C PHE A 660 -25.69 25.25 27.78
N VAL A 661 -25.66 25.02 26.47
CA VAL A 661 -24.53 25.36 25.60
C VAL A 661 -24.22 26.86 25.66
N GLN A 662 -25.24 27.72 25.73
CA GLN A 662 -25.03 29.17 25.83
C GLN A 662 -24.55 29.58 27.23
N ALA A 663 -25.02 28.92 28.29
CA ALA A 663 -24.55 29.17 29.65
C ALA A 663 -23.05 28.86 29.78
N VAL A 664 -22.60 27.74 29.20
CA VAL A 664 -21.18 27.38 29.12
C VAL A 664 -20.39 28.40 28.28
N GLN A 665 -20.89 28.76 27.10
CA GLN A 665 -20.22 29.72 26.20
C GLN A 665 -20.10 31.13 26.81
N LYS A 666 -21.04 31.54 27.66
CA LYS A 666 -20.98 32.83 28.39
C LYS A 666 -20.04 32.80 29.61
N GLY A 667 -19.36 31.67 29.86
CA GLY A 667 -18.48 31.52 31.00
C GLY A 667 -19.22 31.44 32.34
N GLY A 668 -20.43 30.86 32.35
CA GLY A 668 -21.18 30.61 33.58
C GLY A 668 -20.37 29.75 34.55
N ASP A 669 -20.50 30.01 35.85
CA ASP A 669 -19.86 29.19 36.87
C ASP A 669 -20.45 27.76 36.91
N PHE A 670 -19.83 26.88 37.70
CA PHE A 670 -20.28 25.49 37.82
C PHE A 670 -21.75 25.38 38.20
N ALA A 671 -22.21 26.15 39.21
CA ALA A 671 -23.59 26.10 39.68
C ALA A 671 -24.60 26.56 38.61
N THR A 672 -24.27 27.64 37.90
CA THR A 672 -25.07 28.17 36.79
C THR A 672 -25.20 27.17 35.64
N CYS A 673 -24.11 26.49 35.30
CA CYS A 673 -24.13 25.47 34.25
C CYS A 673 -24.99 24.26 34.67
N ILE A 674 -24.89 23.82 35.93
CA ILE A 674 -25.71 22.72 36.48
C ILE A 674 -27.20 23.06 36.43
N GLU A 675 -27.60 24.27 36.80
CA GLU A 675 -29.02 24.67 36.78
C GLU A 675 -29.62 24.68 35.36
N ASN A 676 -28.79 24.89 34.34
CA ASN A 676 -29.23 24.92 32.95
C ASN A 676 -29.29 23.52 32.29
N ILE A 677 -29.01 22.45 33.04
CA ILE A 677 -29.21 21.06 32.56
C ILE A 677 -30.70 20.72 32.64
N ASP A 678 -31.32 20.54 31.47
CA ASP A 678 -32.74 20.24 31.34
C ASP A 678 -33.01 18.74 31.54
N ILE A 679 -33.96 18.41 32.41
CA ILE A 679 -34.41 17.04 32.66
C ILE A 679 -35.76 16.77 31.98
N GLY A 680 -36.71 17.69 32.15
CA GLY A 680 -38.07 17.53 31.64
C GLY A 680 -38.14 17.60 30.12
N GLY A 681 -37.40 18.52 29.50
CA GLY A 681 -37.32 18.69 28.05
C GLY A 681 -36.88 17.41 27.33
N PRO A 682 -35.67 16.86 27.62
CA PRO A 682 -35.20 15.64 26.98
C PRO A 682 -36.11 14.43 27.25
N ALA A 683 -36.70 14.33 28.44
CA ALA A 683 -37.66 13.27 28.76
C ALA A 683 -38.91 13.33 27.85
N MET A 684 -39.49 14.52 27.65
CA MET A 684 -40.64 14.71 26.77
C MET A 684 -40.27 14.47 25.30
N ILE A 685 -39.12 14.96 24.84
CA ILE A 685 -38.64 14.76 23.47
C ILE A 685 -38.49 13.26 23.17
N ARG A 686 -37.77 12.52 24.03
CA ARG A 686 -37.53 11.08 23.85
C ARG A 686 -38.82 10.26 23.94
N ALA A 687 -39.73 10.63 24.84
CA ALA A 687 -41.03 9.97 24.96
C ALA A 687 -41.88 10.13 23.69
N SER A 688 -41.93 11.36 23.15
CA SER A 688 -42.67 11.69 21.94
C SER A 688 -42.08 11.01 20.70
N ALA A 689 -40.75 11.09 20.55
CA ALA A 689 -40.03 10.47 19.43
C ALA A 689 -40.16 8.93 19.44
N LYS A 690 -40.15 8.29 20.62
CA LYS A 690 -40.40 6.86 20.77
C LYS A 690 -41.79 6.47 20.25
N ASN A 691 -42.82 7.28 20.53
CA ASN A 691 -44.19 7.04 20.09
C ASN A 691 -44.56 7.77 18.79
N ASN A 692 -43.62 7.91 17.86
CA ASN A 692 -43.85 8.57 16.57
C ASN A 692 -44.95 7.94 15.71
N ASN A 693 -45.44 6.75 16.08
CA ASN A 693 -46.62 6.18 15.44
C ASN A 693 -47.88 7.04 15.68
N SER A 694 -47.95 7.74 16.82
CA SER A 694 -49.10 8.56 17.22
C SER A 694 -48.76 10.02 17.52
N VAL A 695 -47.49 10.35 17.80
CA VAL A 695 -47.08 11.67 18.32
C VAL A 695 -46.10 12.35 17.37
N ALA A 696 -46.39 13.58 16.97
CA ALA A 696 -45.45 14.46 16.28
C ALA A 696 -44.61 15.25 17.31
N ILE A 697 -43.30 15.37 17.10
CA ILE A 697 -42.39 16.08 18.00
C ILE A 697 -41.62 17.18 17.26
N VAL A 698 -41.85 18.42 17.65
CA VAL A 698 -41.22 19.60 17.05
C VAL A 698 -40.24 20.20 18.05
N THR A 699 -38.98 20.28 17.66
CA THR A 699 -37.87 20.67 18.53
C THR A 699 -37.17 21.97 18.16
N SER A 700 -37.52 22.56 17.01
CA SER A 700 -36.91 23.80 16.50
C SER A 700 -37.95 24.70 15.82
N PRO A 701 -37.87 26.04 15.96
CA PRO A 701 -38.70 26.98 15.21
C PRO A 701 -38.62 26.81 13.69
N THR A 702 -37.49 26.33 13.17
CA THR A 702 -37.31 26.07 11.72
C THR A 702 -38.24 24.99 11.17
N GLN A 703 -38.86 24.19 12.04
CA GLN A 703 -39.81 23.14 11.67
C GLN A 703 -41.26 23.63 11.63
N TYR A 704 -41.57 24.84 12.13
CA TYR A 704 -42.93 25.36 12.17
C TYR A 704 -43.57 25.53 10.78
N PRO A 705 -42.88 26.05 9.74
CA PRO A 705 -43.50 26.23 8.43
C PRO A 705 -43.98 24.91 7.82
N GLU A 706 -43.17 23.86 7.92
CA GLU A 706 -43.51 22.53 7.40
C GLU A 706 -44.64 21.87 8.20
N LEU A 707 -44.65 22.04 9.53
CA LEU A 707 -45.76 21.58 10.38
C LEU A 707 -47.08 22.22 9.95
N ILE A 708 -47.10 23.55 9.79
CA ILE A 708 -48.28 24.31 9.38
C ILE A 708 -48.75 23.85 8.00
N ARG A 709 -47.82 23.70 7.04
CA ARG A 709 -48.12 23.21 5.69
C ARG A 709 -48.76 21.82 5.74
N GLN A 710 -48.12 20.89 6.42
CA GLN A 710 -48.56 19.50 6.51
C GLN A 710 -49.96 19.40 7.15
N MET A 711 -50.21 20.10 8.26
CA MET A 711 -51.50 20.10 8.93
C MET A 711 -52.58 20.79 8.10
N THR A 712 -52.24 21.84 7.34
CA THR A 712 -53.18 22.53 6.45
C THR A 712 -53.63 21.63 5.31
N GLU A 713 -52.69 20.95 4.65
CA GLU A 713 -52.97 20.04 3.52
C GLU A 713 -53.72 18.77 3.96
N SER A 714 -53.59 18.38 5.23
CA SER A 714 -54.08 17.11 5.76
C SER A 714 -55.28 17.24 6.70
N GLY A 715 -55.99 18.37 6.67
CA GLY A 715 -57.18 18.60 7.50
C GLY A 715 -56.92 18.54 9.01
N GLY A 716 -55.78 19.07 9.44
CA GLY A 716 -55.33 19.08 10.84
C GLY A 716 -54.61 17.81 11.31
N SER A 717 -54.19 16.93 10.39
CA SER A 717 -53.54 15.65 10.71
C SER A 717 -52.07 15.61 10.32
N THR A 718 -51.27 14.80 11.01
CA THR A 718 -49.88 14.48 10.65
C THR A 718 -49.76 13.11 9.98
N SER A 719 -48.86 12.94 9.00
CA SER A 719 -48.55 11.62 8.41
C SER A 719 -47.44 10.90 9.18
N LEU A 720 -47.39 9.57 9.09
CA LEU A 720 -46.36 8.77 9.77
C LEU A 720 -44.96 9.10 9.25
N ALA A 721 -44.81 9.32 7.95
CA ALA A 721 -43.54 9.70 7.35
C ALA A 721 -43.02 11.02 7.94
N PHE A 722 -43.89 12.01 8.09
CA PHE A 722 -43.54 13.29 8.72
C PHE A 722 -43.16 13.12 10.19
N ARG A 723 -43.95 12.36 10.96
CA ARG A 723 -43.64 12.07 12.38
C ARG A 723 -42.31 11.34 12.57
N ARG A 724 -41.95 10.41 11.67
CA ARG A 724 -40.66 9.71 11.68
C ARG A 724 -39.48 10.64 11.43
N ASN A 725 -39.61 11.57 10.47
CA ASN A 725 -38.57 12.57 10.20
C ASN A 725 -38.36 13.50 11.41
N LEU A 726 -39.45 13.95 12.02
CA LEU A 726 -39.43 14.74 13.25
C LEU A 726 -38.79 13.97 14.43
N ALA A 727 -39.12 12.68 14.59
CA ALA A 727 -38.54 11.83 15.62
C ALA A 727 -37.02 11.61 15.43
N ALA A 728 -36.56 11.48 14.18
CA ALA A 728 -35.14 11.39 13.88
C ALA A 728 -34.39 12.68 14.29
N ALA A 729 -34.96 13.86 13.96
CA ALA A 729 -34.40 15.15 14.38
C ALA A 729 -34.39 15.32 15.91
N ALA A 730 -35.45 14.87 16.59
CA ALA A 730 -35.56 14.88 18.05
C ALA A 730 -34.49 14.04 18.75
N TYR A 731 -34.20 12.83 18.25
CA TYR A 731 -33.11 12.01 18.79
C TYR A 731 -31.73 12.59 18.49
N ALA A 732 -31.54 13.20 17.32
CA ALA A 732 -30.29 13.90 17.00
C ALA A 732 -30.03 15.08 17.96
N LEU A 733 -31.06 15.87 18.28
CA LEU A 733 -30.96 16.97 19.23
C LEU A 733 -30.57 16.49 20.64
N THR A 734 -31.25 15.47 21.16
CA THR A 734 -30.96 14.95 22.51
C THR A 734 -29.59 14.28 22.60
N ALA A 735 -29.16 13.59 21.55
CA ALA A 735 -27.79 13.05 21.47
C ALA A 735 -26.73 14.17 21.47
N ALA A 736 -26.96 15.26 20.71
CA ALA A 736 -26.07 16.40 20.69
C ALA A 736 -26.03 17.12 22.06
N TYR A 737 -27.19 17.29 22.70
CA TYR A 737 -27.31 17.90 24.02
C TYR A 737 -26.54 17.13 25.09
N ASP A 738 -26.76 15.82 25.19
CA ASP A 738 -26.07 14.96 26.16
C ASP A 738 -24.56 14.89 25.88
N ALA A 739 -24.15 14.91 24.60
CA ALA A 739 -22.74 15.00 24.23
C ALA A 739 -22.09 16.30 24.71
N SER A 740 -22.78 17.45 24.59
CA SER A 740 -22.30 18.74 25.12
C SER A 740 -22.18 18.73 26.64
N VAL A 741 -23.17 18.20 27.35
CA VAL A 741 -23.13 18.09 28.83
C VAL A 741 -21.98 17.16 29.26
N SER A 742 -21.84 16.00 28.61
CA SER A 742 -20.75 15.05 28.88
C SER A 742 -19.38 15.65 28.63
N GLY A 743 -19.21 16.38 27.51
CA GLY A 743 -17.94 17.03 27.17
C GLY A 743 -17.55 18.12 28.16
N TRP A 744 -18.52 18.95 28.58
CA TRP A 744 -18.29 19.97 29.60
C TRP A 744 -17.86 19.35 30.94
N PHE A 745 -18.60 18.35 31.44
CA PHE A 745 -18.25 17.65 32.69
C PHE A 745 -16.88 16.98 32.65
N ALA A 746 -16.50 16.38 31.51
CA ALA A 746 -15.18 15.80 31.34
C ALA A 746 -14.05 16.83 31.54
N GLY A 747 -14.29 18.09 31.15
CA GLY A 747 -13.37 19.20 31.41
C GLY A 747 -13.37 19.74 32.85
N GLN A 748 -14.34 19.37 33.68
CA GLN A 748 -14.43 19.78 35.10
C GLN A 748 -13.75 18.80 36.06
N VAL A 749 -13.24 17.66 35.58
CA VAL A 749 -12.68 16.59 36.41
C VAL A 749 -11.23 16.30 36.05
N SER A 750 -10.45 15.83 37.03
CA SER A 750 -9.04 15.43 36.82
C SER A 750 -8.90 14.08 36.10
N SER A 751 -9.97 13.28 36.02
CA SER A 751 -9.97 11.94 35.41
C SER A 751 -11.23 11.78 34.55
N PRO A 752 -11.21 12.29 33.31
CA PRO A 752 -12.37 12.20 32.41
C PRO A 752 -12.70 10.74 32.05
N PRO A 753 -13.97 10.44 31.72
CA PRO A 753 -14.41 9.10 31.35
C PRO A 753 -13.76 8.62 30.05
N ALA A 754 -13.60 7.30 29.90
CA ALA A 754 -12.99 6.68 28.71
C ALA A 754 -13.82 6.86 27.43
N ALA A 755 -15.16 6.98 27.55
CA ALA A 755 -16.04 7.23 26.43
C ALA A 755 -16.17 8.73 26.17
N GLN A 756 -15.87 9.17 24.95
CA GLN A 756 -16.03 10.56 24.52
C GLN A 756 -17.01 10.65 23.34
N PRO A 757 -18.22 11.20 23.54
CA PRO A 757 -19.15 11.41 22.44
C PRO A 757 -18.70 12.61 21.58
N VAL A 758 -18.67 12.42 20.27
CA VAL A 758 -18.38 13.49 19.29
C VAL A 758 -19.56 13.60 18.34
N THR A 759 -20.13 14.79 18.24
CA THR A 759 -21.29 15.07 17.39
C THR A 759 -20.90 16.08 16.33
N PHE A 760 -21.22 15.77 15.08
CA PHE A 760 -21.06 16.69 13.95
C PHE A 760 -22.44 17.23 13.52
N HIS A 761 -22.50 18.52 13.21
CA HIS A 761 -23.66 19.14 12.58
C HIS A 761 -23.45 19.15 11.07
N VAL A 762 -24.43 18.63 10.31
CA VAL A 762 -24.38 18.63 8.85
C VAL A 762 -24.76 20.02 8.35
N GLU A 763 -23.79 20.73 7.79
CA GLU A 763 -23.99 22.08 7.25
C GLU A 763 -24.68 22.05 5.89
N ARG A 764 -24.20 21.14 5.01
CA ARG A 764 -24.81 20.91 3.70
C ARG A 764 -24.37 19.58 3.10
N PRO A 765 -25.21 18.93 2.27
CA PRO A 765 -24.78 17.78 1.47
C PRO A 765 -23.73 18.20 0.43
N LEU A 766 -22.86 17.25 0.07
CA LEU A 766 -21.90 17.36 -1.02
C LEU A 766 -22.29 16.40 -2.14
N LYS A 767 -21.85 16.70 -3.37
CA LYS A 767 -22.19 15.90 -4.56
C LYS A 767 -21.71 14.43 -4.47
N TYR A 768 -20.55 14.22 -3.85
CA TYR A 768 -19.91 12.93 -3.56
C TYR A 768 -18.67 13.18 -2.66
N GLY A 769 -18.09 12.11 -2.12
CA GLY A 769 -16.87 12.13 -1.29
C GLY A 769 -15.59 12.35 -2.11
N CYS A 770 -14.50 11.63 -1.79
CA CYS A 770 -13.26 11.73 -2.59
C CYS A 770 -13.47 11.30 -4.05
N ASN A 771 -14.39 10.35 -4.29
CA ASN A 771 -14.70 9.81 -5.61
C ASN A 771 -16.21 9.79 -5.89
N PRO A 772 -16.65 9.85 -7.17
CA PRO A 772 -18.07 9.92 -7.53
C PRO A 772 -18.99 8.83 -6.96
N HIS A 773 -18.47 7.62 -6.72
CA HIS A 773 -19.25 6.50 -6.19
C HIS A 773 -19.41 6.54 -4.65
N GLN A 774 -18.70 7.43 -3.95
CA GLN A 774 -18.73 7.56 -2.50
C GLN A 774 -19.86 8.51 -2.07
N ASN A 775 -21.09 7.99 -2.07
CA ASN A 775 -22.28 8.69 -1.60
C ASN A 775 -22.94 7.91 -0.45
N PRO A 776 -23.56 8.61 0.52
CA PRO A 776 -23.67 10.07 0.65
C PRO A 776 -22.36 10.75 1.12
N ALA A 777 -22.25 12.06 0.90
CA ALA A 777 -21.19 12.91 1.45
C ALA A 777 -21.76 14.25 1.91
N ALA A 778 -21.14 14.87 2.92
CA ALA A 778 -21.60 16.13 3.49
C ALA A 778 -20.45 16.95 4.09
N LEU A 779 -20.60 18.27 4.09
CA LEU A 779 -19.77 19.19 4.88
C LEU A 779 -20.39 19.30 6.27
N CYS A 780 -19.55 19.14 7.30
CA CYS A 780 -19.99 19.18 8.69
C CYS A 780 -19.14 20.14 9.52
N SER A 781 -19.74 20.69 10.57
CA SER A 781 -19.05 21.38 11.67
C SER A 781 -19.11 20.51 12.95
N LEU A 782 -18.23 20.76 13.92
CA LEU A 782 -18.44 20.19 15.25
C LEU A 782 -19.70 20.81 15.88
N ALA A 783 -20.49 20.01 16.60
CA ALA A 783 -21.71 20.50 17.24
C ALA A 783 -21.42 21.72 18.13
N GLY A 784 -22.15 22.81 17.90
CA GLY A 784 -21.95 24.10 18.59
C GLY A 784 -20.83 24.98 18.03
N GLY A 785 -20.08 24.51 17.03
CA GLY A 785 -19.10 25.28 16.27
C GLY A 785 -19.69 25.92 15.01
N LYS A 786 -18.88 26.76 14.35
CA LYS A 786 -19.18 27.34 13.03
C LYS A 786 -18.16 26.88 11.99
N LEU A 787 -18.51 26.98 10.72
CA LEU A 787 -17.53 26.81 9.64
C LEU A 787 -16.52 27.98 9.63
N PRO A 788 -15.26 27.74 9.21
CA PRO A 788 -14.23 28.78 9.13
C PRO A 788 -14.32 29.66 7.87
N PHE A 789 -15.35 29.50 7.04
CA PHE A 789 -15.53 30.24 5.81
C PHE A 789 -17.00 30.32 5.38
N GLU A 790 -17.29 31.28 4.51
CA GLU A 790 -18.55 31.44 3.79
C GLU A 790 -18.37 31.16 2.28
N VAL A 791 -19.41 30.66 1.63
CA VAL A 791 -19.41 30.42 0.17
C VAL A 791 -19.99 31.65 -0.53
N MET A 792 -19.14 32.42 -1.20
CA MET A 792 -19.52 33.65 -1.91
C MET A 792 -19.98 33.38 -3.34
N SER A 793 -19.49 32.29 -3.95
CA SER A 793 -19.85 31.86 -5.31
C SER A 793 -19.49 30.39 -5.55
N GLY A 794 -20.16 29.78 -6.52
CA GLY A 794 -19.91 28.39 -6.93
C GLY A 794 -20.41 27.34 -5.94
N THR A 795 -20.08 26.07 -6.19
CA THR A 795 -20.47 24.95 -5.32
C THR A 795 -19.25 24.07 -5.03
N PRO A 796 -18.62 24.21 -3.84
CA PRO A 796 -17.44 23.42 -3.49
C PRO A 796 -17.75 21.93 -3.36
N GLY A 797 -16.93 21.08 -3.96
CA GLY A 797 -16.91 19.63 -3.73
C GLY A 797 -16.01 19.21 -2.56
N TYR A 798 -15.96 17.91 -2.26
CA TYR A 798 -15.21 17.36 -1.11
C TYR A 798 -13.71 17.68 -1.18
N ILE A 799 -13.05 17.35 -2.29
CA ILE A 799 -11.60 17.63 -2.47
C ILE A 799 -11.32 19.14 -2.49
N ASN A 800 -12.22 19.96 -3.08
CA ASN A 800 -12.04 21.41 -3.08
C ASN A 800 -11.97 21.99 -1.66
N LEU A 801 -12.77 21.45 -0.74
CA LEU A 801 -12.77 21.89 0.65
C LEU A 801 -11.52 21.40 1.41
N LEU A 802 -11.02 20.18 1.11
CA LEU A 802 -9.76 19.70 1.65
C LEU A 802 -8.58 20.58 1.19
N ASP A 803 -8.54 20.96 -0.09
CA ASP A 803 -7.55 21.89 -0.62
C ASP A 803 -7.69 23.27 0.04
N ALA A 804 -8.89 23.85 0.03
CA ALA A 804 -9.14 25.19 0.55
C ALA A 804 -8.76 25.35 2.03
N VAL A 805 -9.17 24.41 2.89
CA VAL A 805 -8.96 24.53 4.35
C VAL A 805 -7.50 24.33 4.73
N ASN A 806 -6.76 23.47 4.03
CA ASN A 806 -5.31 23.35 4.24
C ASN A 806 -4.55 24.54 3.68
N ALA A 807 -4.92 24.99 2.47
CA ALA A 807 -4.29 26.14 1.82
C ALA A 807 -4.48 27.43 2.62
N TRP A 808 -5.67 27.64 3.20
CA TRP A 808 -5.95 28.76 4.09
C TRP A 808 -5.03 28.77 5.31
N GLN A 809 -4.91 27.64 6.01
CA GLN A 809 -4.05 27.54 7.19
C GLN A 809 -2.58 27.82 6.84
N LEU A 810 -2.08 27.31 5.70
CA LEU A 810 -0.73 27.60 5.22
C LEU A 810 -0.53 29.11 5.04
N VAL A 811 -1.36 29.79 4.25
CA VAL A 811 -1.13 31.22 3.95
C VAL A 811 -1.36 32.11 5.17
N HIS A 812 -2.25 31.71 6.08
CA HIS A 812 -2.50 32.42 7.33
C HIS A 812 -1.27 32.36 8.24
N GLU A 813 -0.69 31.18 8.46
CA GLU A 813 0.54 31.03 9.24
C GLU A 813 1.74 31.70 8.56
N LEU A 814 1.84 31.59 7.23
CA LEU A 814 2.94 32.18 6.49
C LEU A 814 2.93 33.71 6.61
N ALA A 815 1.75 34.33 6.50
CA ALA A 815 1.62 35.78 6.71
C ALA A 815 1.93 36.21 8.13
N GLN A 816 1.51 35.43 9.14
CA GLN A 816 1.84 35.69 10.54
C GLN A 816 3.36 35.60 10.80
N ALA A 817 4.02 34.57 10.27
CA ALA A 817 5.45 34.32 10.50
C ALA A 817 6.37 35.24 9.69
N SER A 818 5.97 35.64 8.48
CA SER A 818 6.78 36.49 7.60
C SER A 818 6.45 37.97 7.71
N GLY A 819 5.26 38.34 8.20
CA GLY A 819 4.75 39.71 8.19
C GLY A 819 4.46 40.26 6.79
N MET A 820 4.25 39.38 5.80
CA MET A 820 4.03 39.76 4.39
C MET A 820 2.77 39.10 3.81
N PRO A 821 2.16 39.68 2.76
CA PRO A 821 1.16 38.99 1.97
C PRO A 821 1.68 37.65 1.44
N ALA A 822 0.85 36.62 1.54
CA ALA A 822 1.20 35.24 1.23
C ALA A 822 0.12 34.62 0.35
N ALA A 823 0.55 33.70 -0.51
CA ALA A 823 -0.32 32.96 -1.40
C ALA A 823 0.12 31.51 -1.53
N ALA A 824 -0.83 30.62 -1.80
CA ALA A 824 -0.57 29.23 -2.12
C ALA A 824 -1.44 28.75 -3.27
N SER A 825 -0.89 27.83 -4.05
CA SER A 825 -1.56 27.09 -5.11
C SER A 825 -1.61 25.62 -4.67
N PHE A 826 -2.81 25.10 -4.39
CA PHE A 826 -3.01 23.73 -3.90
C PHE A 826 -3.58 22.80 -4.95
N LYS A 827 -3.13 21.55 -4.91
CA LYS A 827 -3.68 20.47 -5.73
C LYS A 827 -3.53 19.15 -4.98
N HIS A 828 -4.64 18.41 -4.82
CA HIS A 828 -4.64 17.09 -4.16
C HIS A 828 -4.06 17.12 -2.73
N VAL A 829 -4.49 18.12 -1.94
CA VAL A 829 -4.17 18.30 -0.52
C VAL A 829 -2.68 18.48 -0.26
N SER A 830 -2.00 19.16 -1.18
CA SER A 830 -0.60 19.60 -1.06
C SER A 830 -0.37 20.87 -1.89
N PRO A 831 0.54 21.76 -1.46
CA PRO A 831 0.91 22.93 -2.25
C PRO A 831 1.69 22.51 -3.51
N ALA A 832 1.17 22.86 -4.68
CA ALA A 832 1.96 22.92 -5.91
C ALA A 832 3.03 24.02 -5.80
N GLY A 833 2.71 25.10 -5.08
CA GLY A 833 3.64 26.12 -4.65
C GLY A 833 3.04 27.07 -3.61
N ALA A 834 3.91 27.77 -2.91
CA ALA A 834 3.56 28.82 -1.96
C ALA A 834 4.60 29.94 -2.03
N ALA A 835 4.20 31.16 -1.70
CA ALA A 835 5.06 32.32 -1.79
C ALA A 835 4.62 33.46 -0.86
N ILE A 836 5.56 34.37 -0.58
CA ILE A 836 5.33 35.68 0.03
C ILE A 836 5.52 36.79 -1.00
N GLY A 837 5.01 37.99 -0.70
CA GLY A 837 4.96 39.15 -1.60
C GLY A 837 6.31 39.86 -1.82
N VAL A 838 7.38 39.11 -2.12
CA VAL A 838 8.67 39.66 -2.52
C VAL A 838 8.60 40.09 -4.00
N PRO A 839 9.01 41.32 -4.37
CA PRO A 839 8.97 41.81 -5.76
C PRO A 839 9.62 40.84 -6.76
N LEU A 840 9.06 40.76 -7.98
CA LEU A 840 9.64 39.95 -9.06
C LEU A 840 10.89 40.63 -9.64
N SER A 841 11.92 39.82 -9.92
CA SER A 841 13.05 40.24 -10.75
C SER A 841 12.64 40.41 -12.22
N ALA A 842 13.45 41.12 -13.01
CA ALA A 842 13.20 41.29 -14.45
C ALA A 842 13.13 39.96 -15.21
N GLU A 843 13.94 38.97 -14.81
CA GLU A 843 13.90 37.62 -15.40
C GLU A 843 12.61 36.90 -15.06
N GLU A 844 12.13 36.99 -13.81
CA GLU A 844 10.86 36.38 -13.39
C GLU A 844 9.66 37.00 -14.09
N VAL A 845 9.65 38.33 -14.24
CA VAL A 845 8.61 39.03 -15.01
C VAL A 845 8.51 38.49 -16.44
N ALA A 846 9.66 38.20 -17.08
CA ALA A 846 9.73 37.62 -18.41
C ALA A 846 9.28 36.15 -18.43
N VAL A 847 9.82 35.30 -17.55
CA VAL A 847 9.53 33.85 -17.51
C VAL A 847 8.07 33.56 -17.13
N TYR A 848 7.48 34.38 -16.26
CA TYR A 848 6.09 34.24 -15.83
C TYR A 848 5.10 34.92 -16.79
N GLU A 849 5.60 35.64 -17.80
CA GLU A 849 4.83 36.35 -18.83
C GLU A 849 3.85 37.38 -18.24
N VAL A 850 4.35 38.21 -17.30
CA VAL A 850 3.55 39.21 -16.56
C VAL A 850 4.02 40.65 -16.76
N LYS A 851 4.85 40.92 -17.78
CA LYS A 851 5.44 42.25 -18.05
C LYS A 851 4.44 43.39 -18.12
N ASP A 852 3.28 43.17 -18.75
CA ASP A 852 2.25 44.20 -18.93
C ASP A 852 1.10 44.07 -17.91
N LYS A 853 1.36 43.42 -16.77
CA LYS A 853 0.37 43.23 -15.70
C LYS A 853 0.72 44.13 -14.53
N GLU A 854 -0.30 44.74 -13.95
CA GLU A 854 -0.19 45.41 -12.66
C GLU A 854 -0.02 44.35 -11.57
N LEU A 855 0.98 44.50 -10.71
CA LEU A 855 1.33 43.55 -9.66
C LEU A 855 1.39 44.26 -8.31
N SER A 856 0.37 44.07 -7.49
CA SER A 856 0.43 44.36 -6.06
C SER A 856 1.28 43.32 -5.31
N PRO A 857 1.62 43.52 -4.02
CA PRO A 857 2.27 42.50 -3.22
C PRO A 857 1.48 41.17 -3.12
N VAL A 858 0.15 41.25 -3.08
CA VAL A 858 -0.75 40.09 -3.06
C VAL A 858 -0.71 39.34 -4.40
N ALA A 859 -0.84 40.09 -5.50
CA ALA A 859 -0.76 39.55 -6.85
C ALA A 859 0.61 38.90 -7.10
N THR A 860 1.68 39.53 -6.61
CA THR A 860 3.06 39.03 -6.71
C THR A 860 3.23 37.71 -5.99
N ALA A 861 2.73 37.60 -4.74
CA ALA A 861 2.75 36.34 -4.01
C ALA A 861 2.03 35.24 -4.79
N TYR A 862 0.85 35.52 -5.35
CA TYR A 862 0.12 34.53 -6.14
C TYR A 862 0.86 34.11 -7.42
N VAL A 863 1.42 35.06 -8.17
CA VAL A 863 2.21 34.77 -9.37
C VAL A 863 3.40 33.86 -9.04
N ARG A 864 4.12 34.14 -7.95
CA ARG A 864 5.22 33.29 -7.47
C ARG A 864 4.71 31.90 -7.10
N ALA A 865 3.69 31.80 -6.24
CA ALA A 865 3.15 30.52 -5.78
C ALA A 865 2.72 29.60 -6.94
N ARG A 866 1.98 30.15 -7.92
CA ARG A 866 1.53 29.40 -9.10
C ARG A 866 2.69 28.92 -9.98
N ASN A 867 3.73 29.74 -10.09
CA ASN A 867 4.87 29.47 -10.98
C ASN A 867 5.99 28.64 -10.34
N ALA A 868 5.87 28.22 -9.08
CA ALA A 868 6.73 27.19 -8.50
C ALA A 868 6.71 25.92 -9.37
N ASP A 869 5.50 25.42 -9.66
CA ASP A 869 5.24 24.30 -10.56
C ASP A 869 3.95 24.55 -11.35
N PRO A 870 4.03 25.25 -12.50
CA PRO A 870 2.84 25.67 -13.23
C PRO A 870 2.09 24.51 -13.89
N MET A 871 2.68 23.32 -13.97
CA MET A 871 2.01 22.10 -14.42
C MET A 871 1.06 21.59 -13.32
N CYS A 872 1.57 21.48 -12.09
CA CYS A 872 0.77 21.06 -10.94
C CYS A 872 -0.31 22.09 -10.56
N SER A 873 -0.06 23.38 -10.83
CA SER A 873 -1.02 24.47 -10.58
C SER A 873 -2.21 24.51 -11.57
N PHE A 874 -2.25 23.61 -12.57
CA PHE A 874 -3.38 23.55 -13.50
C PHE A 874 -4.65 23.05 -12.79
N GLY A 875 -5.65 23.93 -12.68
CA GLY A 875 -6.86 23.65 -11.90
C GLY A 875 -6.59 23.62 -10.40
N ASP A 876 -5.69 24.46 -9.91
CA ASP A 876 -5.40 24.60 -8.48
C ASP A 876 -6.57 25.17 -7.67
N PHE A 877 -6.52 25.01 -6.35
CA PHE A 877 -7.27 25.82 -5.41
C PHE A 877 -6.34 26.87 -4.81
N VAL A 878 -6.67 28.15 -4.99
CA VAL A 878 -5.84 29.26 -4.56
C VAL A 878 -6.17 29.66 -3.12
N ALA A 879 -5.17 29.97 -2.31
CA ALA A 879 -5.36 30.65 -1.03
C ALA A 879 -4.56 31.93 -0.98
N ILE A 880 -5.13 32.99 -0.40
CA ILE A 880 -4.51 34.30 -0.24
C ILE A 880 -4.71 34.75 1.21
N SER A 881 -3.65 35.24 1.86
CA SER A 881 -3.71 35.63 3.28
C SER A 881 -4.29 37.02 3.55
N HIS A 882 -4.46 37.84 2.52
CA HIS A 882 -4.93 39.23 2.59
C HIS A 882 -6.13 39.44 1.67
N GLU A 883 -6.76 40.62 1.75
CA GLU A 883 -7.83 41.00 0.86
C GLU A 883 -7.40 40.91 -0.61
N VAL A 884 -8.23 40.26 -1.44
CA VAL A 884 -7.95 40.08 -2.86
C VAL A 884 -8.29 41.36 -3.62
N ASP A 885 -7.29 41.91 -4.28
CA ASP A 885 -7.40 43.11 -5.12
C ASP A 885 -7.67 42.80 -6.60
N MET A 886 -7.97 43.85 -7.38
CA MET A 886 -8.20 43.72 -8.82
C MET A 886 -6.99 43.15 -9.57
N ALA A 887 -5.76 43.49 -9.17
CA ALA A 887 -4.55 42.98 -9.80
C ALA A 887 -4.49 41.44 -9.72
N THR A 888 -4.72 40.90 -8.52
CA THR A 888 -4.78 39.45 -8.26
C THR A 888 -5.93 38.80 -9.01
N ALA A 889 -7.13 39.40 -8.96
CA ALA A 889 -8.31 38.87 -9.66
C ALA A 889 -8.12 38.83 -11.19
N ASN A 890 -7.48 39.84 -11.78
CA ASN A 890 -7.22 39.89 -13.22
C ASN A 890 -6.19 38.83 -13.68
N ILE A 891 -5.22 38.50 -12.83
CA ILE A 891 -4.31 37.38 -13.09
C ILE A 891 -5.09 36.07 -13.00
N LEU A 892 -5.82 35.85 -11.92
CA LEU A 892 -6.59 34.60 -11.72
C LEU A 892 -7.68 34.40 -12.80
N LYS A 893 -8.25 35.49 -13.33
CA LYS A 893 -9.25 35.47 -14.41
C LYS A 893 -8.79 34.66 -15.63
N ILE A 894 -7.53 34.81 -16.03
CA ILE A 894 -6.97 34.19 -17.24
C ILE A 894 -6.38 32.79 -16.99
N GLU A 895 -6.14 32.42 -15.74
CA GLU A 895 -5.55 31.13 -15.35
C GLU A 895 -6.59 30.01 -15.23
N VAL A 896 -6.20 28.74 -15.40
CA VAL A 896 -7.11 27.61 -15.09
C VAL A 896 -6.98 27.27 -13.61
N SER A 897 -8.06 27.46 -12.87
CA SER A 897 -8.15 27.26 -11.41
C SER A 897 -9.55 26.76 -11.03
N ASP A 898 -9.66 26.00 -9.94
CA ASP A 898 -10.91 25.45 -9.41
C ASP A 898 -11.61 26.37 -8.41
N GLY A 899 -10.86 27.13 -7.61
CA GLY A 899 -11.43 28.07 -6.67
C GLY A 899 -10.38 28.93 -5.95
N ILE A 900 -10.87 29.84 -5.12
CA ILE A 900 -10.05 30.69 -4.26
C ILE A 900 -10.66 30.79 -2.85
N ILE A 901 -9.79 30.86 -1.83
CA ILE A 901 -10.12 31.22 -0.45
C ILE A 901 -9.25 32.40 0.02
N ALA A 902 -9.88 33.41 0.62
CA ALA A 902 -9.20 34.62 1.13
C ALA A 902 -10.02 35.24 2.27
N PRO A 903 -9.44 36.09 3.14
CA PRO A 903 -10.20 36.71 4.24
C PRO A 903 -11.19 37.79 3.78
N GLY A 904 -11.04 38.28 2.54
CA GLY A 904 -11.88 39.31 1.96
C GLY A 904 -11.56 39.55 0.48
N PHE A 905 -12.46 40.26 -0.19
CA PHE A 905 -12.35 40.60 -1.61
C PHE A 905 -12.82 42.04 -1.82
N GLN A 906 -12.04 42.83 -2.57
CA GLN A 906 -12.54 44.11 -3.08
C GLN A 906 -13.78 43.87 -3.94
N PRO A 907 -14.80 44.77 -3.91
CA PRO A 907 -16.05 44.56 -4.64
C PRO A 907 -15.85 44.25 -6.13
N GLU A 908 -14.97 44.99 -6.80
CA GLU A 908 -14.66 44.82 -8.22
C GLU A 908 -13.91 43.51 -8.49
N ALA A 909 -13.00 43.12 -7.58
CA ALA A 909 -12.27 41.87 -7.66
C ALA A 909 -13.22 40.66 -7.51
N LEU A 910 -14.17 40.74 -6.59
CA LEU A 910 -15.18 39.70 -6.37
C LEU A 910 -16.03 39.47 -7.62
N GLU A 911 -16.48 40.54 -8.28
CA GLU A 911 -17.30 40.43 -9.49
C GLU A 911 -16.52 39.84 -10.67
N ILE A 912 -15.23 40.17 -10.82
CA ILE A 912 -14.34 39.52 -11.79
C ILE A 912 -14.27 38.02 -11.56
N LEU A 913 -14.11 37.59 -10.29
CA LEU A 913 -13.96 36.19 -9.94
C LEU A 913 -15.27 35.41 -10.04
N LYS A 914 -16.41 36.01 -9.65
CA LYS A 914 -17.74 35.40 -9.84
C LYS A 914 -18.04 35.12 -11.30
N ALA A 915 -17.66 36.01 -12.22
CA ALA A 915 -17.88 35.81 -13.65
C ALA A 915 -17.08 34.62 -14.24
N LYS A 916 -16.01 34.18 -13.58
CA LYS A 916 -15.15 33.08 -14.05
C LYS A 916 -15.90 31.74 -14.08
N LYS A 917 -15.52 30.86 -15.02
CA LYS A 917 -16.18 29.57 -15.27
C LYS A 917 -17.71 29.70 -15.44
N GLN A 918 -18.16 30.75 -16.12
CA GLN A 918 -19.59 31.02 -16.37
C GLN A 918 -20.42 31.07 -15.07
N GLY A 919 -19.91 31.76 -14.04
CA GLY A 919 -20.59 31.85 -12.74
C GLY A 919 -20.29 30.70 -11.77
N LYS A 920 -19.53 29.67 -12.20
CA LYS A 920 -19.31 28.45 -11.41
C LYS A 920 -18.00 28.42 -10.64
N PHE A 921 -17.16 29.46 -10.76
CA PHE A 921 -15.90 29.52 -10.02
C PHE A 921 -16.17 29.62 -8.52
N ILE A 922 -15.46 28.79 -7.75
CA ILE A 922 -15.67 28.69 -6.31
C ILE A 922 -14.92 29.84 -5.63
N VAL A 923 -15.65 30.67 -4.88
CA VAL A 923 -15.09 31.77 -4.10
C VAL A 923 -15.49 31.59 -2.66
N LEU A 924 -14.51 31.43 -1.78
CA LEU A 924 -14.69 31.27 -0.34
C LEU A 924 -14.11 32.47 0.40
N GLN A 925 -14.87 33.01 1.35
CA GLN A 925 -14.37 34.03 2.26
C GLN A 925 -14.07 33.40 3.61
N ALA A 926 -12.80 33.35 4.01
CA ALA A 926 -12.37 32.81 5.29
C ALA A 926 -12.62 33.81 6.43
N ASP A 927 -12.98 33.29 7.60
CA ASP A 927 -12.97 34.06 8.84
C ASP A 927 -11.57 34.06 9.44
N ALA A 928 -10.84 35.17 9.29
CA ALA A 928 -9.48 35.29 9.82
C ALA A 928 -9.38 35.28 11.34
N SER A 929 -10.51 35.46 12.05
CA SER A 929 -10.57 35.36 13.51
C SER A 929 -10.90 33.95 14.00
N PHE A 930 -11.20 33.02 13.08
CA PHE A 930 -11.56 31.66 13.44
C PHE A 930 -10.38 30.93 14.07
N THR A 931 -10.60 30.39 15.27
CA THR A 931 -9.64 29.51 15.95
C THR A 931 -10.09 28.07 15.78
N PRO A 932 -9.32 27.20 15.09
CA PRO A 932 -9.64 25.79 14.99
C PRO A 932 -9.67 25.11 16.36
N PRO A 933 -10.54 24.09 16.56
CA PRO A 933 -10.52 23.27 17.76
C PRO A 933 -9.14 22.66 18.04
N ALA A 934 -8.76 22.55 19.31
CA ALA A 934 -7.48 21.97 19.70
C ALA A 934 -7.34 20.48 19.33
N GLN A 935 -8.47 19.75 19.27
CA GLN A 935 -8.52 18.34 18.90
C GLN A 935 -9.05 18.16 17.48
N GLU A 936 -8.47 17.22 16.75
CA GLU A 936 -8.94 16.76 15.44
C GLU A 936 -9.28 15.27 15.46
N TYR A 937 -10.20 14.88 14.58
CA TYR A 937 -10.77 13.54 14.52
C TYR A 937 -10.67 12.99 13.10
N ARG A 938 -10.25 11.73 12.96
CA ARG A 938 -10.27 11.01 11.68
C ARG A 938 -10.75 9.58 11.87
N MET A 939 -11.33 9.00 10.82
CA MET A 939 -11.74 7.61 10.79
C MET A 939 -11.08 6.88 9.62
N VAL A 940 -10.50 5.71 9.89
CA VAL A 940 -9.85 4.85 8.88
C VAL A 940 -10.24 3.40 9.14
N GLY A 941 -10.87 2.73 8.17
CA GLY A 941 -11.26 1.32 8.30
C GLY A 941 -12.21 1.00 9.47
N GLY A 942 -13.02 1.97 9.90
CA GLY A 942 -13.89 1.86 11.08
C GLY A 942 -13.21 2.18 12.42
N VAL A 943 -11.91 2.52 12.42
CA VAL A 943 -11.15 2.92 13.60
C VAL A 943 -11.14 4.44 13.72
N GLY A 944 -11.49 4.97 14.88
CA GLY A 944 -11.44 6.40 15.20
C GLY A 944 -10.08 6.79 15.80
N PHE A 945 -9.54 7.92 15.34
CA PHE A 945 -8.33 8.53 15.88
C PHE A 945 -8.67 9.94 16.35
N VAL A 946 -8.12 10.32 17.50
CA VAL A 946 -8.20 11.67 18.05
C VAL A 946 -6.79 12.12 18.43
N GLN A 947 -6.45 13.35 18.08
CA GLN A 947 -5.16 13.95 18.47
C GLN A 947 -5.29 15.45 18.67
N LYS A 948 -4.31 16.07 19.35
CA LYS A 948 -4.12 17.52 19.29
C LYS A 948 -3.74 17.89 17.84
N ARG A 949 -4.36 18.93 17.27
CA ARG A 949 -3.94 19.46 15.96
C ARG A 949 -2.52 20.00 16.02
N ASN A 950 -1.86 20.09 14.87
CA ASN A 950 -0.56 20.77 14.76
C ASN A 950 -0.76 22.30 14.71
N ASP A 951 -0.84 22.92 15.90
CA ASP A 951 -1.00 24.36 16.10
C ASP A 951 0.32 25.13 16.31
N GLU A 952 1.46 24.45 16.21
CA GLU A 952 2.78 25.07 16.36
C GLU A 952 3.10 25.98 15.17
N LEU A 953 3.28 27.28 15.42
CA LEU A 953 3.73 28.23 14.42
C LEU A 953 5.24 28.06 14.19
N PHE A 954 5.64 27.89 12.93
CA PHE A 954 7.05 27.86 12.57
C PHE A 954 7.54 29.28 12.27
N ASP A 955 8.28 29.88 13.20
CA ASP A 955 8.85 31.22 13.06
C ASP A 955 10.38 31.21 13.15
N SER A 956 10.98 32.41 13.14
CA SER A 956 12.44 32.57 13.24
C SER A 956 13.05 31.97 14.52
N SER A 957 12.27 31.76 15.58
CA SER A 957 12.76 31.16 16.83
C SER A 957 13.17 29.70 16.65
N ARG A 958 12.55 28.99 15.70
CA ARG A 958 12.86 27.60 15.33
C ARG A 958 14.16 27.46 14.54
N LEU A 959 14.79 28.57 14.14
CA LEU A 959 16.05 28.58 13.37
C LEU A 959 17.26 29.00 14.21
N LYS A 960 17.12 29.11 15.54
CA LYS A 960 18.20 29.59 16.44
C LYS A 960 19.34 28.58 16.63
N LYS A 961 19.06 27.28 16.54
CA LYS A 961 20.02 26.21 16.84
C LYS A 961 20.75 25.78 15.57
N ILE A 962 21.75 26.56 15.16
CA ILE A 962 22.61 26.23 14.02
C ILE A 962 23.69 25.25 14.49
N VAL A 963 23.70 24.03 13.92
CA VAL A 963 24.52 22.91 14.39
C VAL A 963 25.80 22.69 13.59
N THR A 964 25.94 23.37 12.45
CA THR A 964 27.09 23.31 11.53
C THR A 964 28.17 24.34 11.87
N LYS A 965 29.38 24.19 11.33
CA LYS A 965 30.46 25.19 11.45
C LYS A 965 30.08 26.52 10.80
N ASN A 966 29.39 26.48 9.66
CA ASN A 966 28.83 27.68 9.07
C ASN A 966 27.64 28.13 9.91
N GLN A 967 27.81 29.28 10.58
CA GLN A 967 26.81 29.93 11.43
C GLN A 967 26.10 31.08 10.71
N ASP A 968 26.46 31.36 9.45
CA ASP A 968 25.82 32.40 8.66
C ASP A 968 24.45 31.94 8.16
N LEU A 969 23.41 32.63 8.62
CA LEU A 969 22.04 32.42 8.18
C LEU A 969 21.40 33.80 7.94
N PRO A 970 21.52 34.35 6.71
CA PRO A 970 20.99 35.66 6.35
C PRO A 970 19.48 35.76 6.51
N GLN A 971 18.97 37.00 6.64
CA GLN A 971 17.53 37.22 6.85
C GLN A 971 16.66 36.68 5.71
N GLU A 972 17.13 36.80 4.46
CA GLU A 972 16.44 36.25 3.28
C GLU A 972 16.34 34.72 3.35
N ALA A 973 17.43 34.04 3.73
CA ALA A 973 17.44 32.59 3.93
C ALA A 973 16.53 32.15 5.09
N LYS A 974 16.45 32.94 6.17
CA LYS A 974 15.50 32.67 7.27
C LYS A 974 14.06 32.74 6.78
N LEU A 975 13.72 33.74 5.96
CA LEU A 975 12.38 33.87 5.38
C LEU A 975 12.08 32.68 4.45
N ASP A 976 13.03 32.26 3.63
CA ASP A 976 12.86 31.10 2.75
C ASP A 976 12.72 29.78 3.54
N LEU A 977 13.45 29.60 4.64
CA LEU A 977 13.30 28.43 5.52
C LEU A 977 11.97 28.43 6.29
N ILE A 978 11.49 29.59 6.74
CA ILE A 978 10.15 29.72 7.34
C ILE A 978 9.08 29.33 6.31
N LEU A 979 9.20 29.90 5.10
CA LEU A 979 8.30 29.62 3.99
C LEU A 979 8.29 28.13 3.62
N ALA A 980 9.46 27.52 3.49
CA ALA A 980 9.59 26.11 3.19
C ALA A 980 8.99 25.24 4.31
N SER A 981 9.26 25.58 5.58
CA SER A 981 8.81 24.80 6.74
C SER A 981 7.30 24.86 6.94
N ILE A 982 6.70 26.05 6.81
CA ILE A 982 5.23 26.20 6.85
C ILE A 982 4.60 25.50 5.64
N SER A 983 5.23 25.56 4.46
CA SER A 983 4.69 24.88 3.28
C SER A 983 4.66 23.36 3.44
N ILE A 984 5.74 22.77 3.96
CA ILE A 984 5.81 21.31 4.15
C ILE A 984 4.96 20.81 5.34
N LYS A 985 4.68 21.66 6.34
CA LYS A 985 3.69 21.38 7.41
C LYS A 985 2.31 21.02 6.86
N TYR A 986 1.95 21.61 5.71
CA TYR A 986 0.68 21.38 5.02
C TYR A 986 0.84 20.56 3.72
N THR A 987 1.94 19.81 3.61
CA THR A 987 2.22 18.91 2.48
C THR A 987 2.15 17.46 2.96
N GLN A 988 1.49 16.57 2.21
CA GLN A 988 1.41 15.14 2.57
C GLN A 988 2.82 14.55 2.76
N SER A 989 3.03 13.83 3.86
CA SER A 989 4.34 13.30 4.26
C SER A 989 4.71 11.98 3.56
N ASN A 990 6.01 11.67 3.42
CA ASN A 990 7.15 12.54 3.76
C ASN A 990 7.27 13.69 2.76
N SER A 991 7.64 14.87 3.26
CA SER A 991 7.76 16.08 2.45
C SER A 991 9.10 16.82 2.64
N VAL A 992 9.60 17.39 1.54
CA VAL A 992 10.81 18.21 1.48
C VAL A 992 10.53 19.40 0.57
N GLY A 993 10.89 20.59 1.05
CA GLY A 993 10.60 21.86 0.40
C GLY A 993 11.88 22.61 0.06
N TYR A 994 12.03 23.04 -1.20
CA TYR A 994 13.09 23.92 -1.67
C TYR A 994 12.49 25.31 -1.89
N ALA A 995 13.10 26.33 -1.31
CA ALA A 995 12.67 27.73 -1.43
C ALA A 995 13.84 28.64 -1.79
N GLN A 996 13.52 29.70 -2.54
CA GLN A 996 14.44 30.77 -2.87
C GLN A 996 13.67 32.05 -3.19
N GLY A 997 14.11 33.18 -2.67
CA GLY A 997 13.59 34.50 -3.08
C GLY A 997 12.12 34.73 -2.72
N GLY A 998 11.68 34.17 -1.59
CA GLY A 998 10.31 34.31 -1.10
C GLY A 998 9.30 33.40 -1.79
N MET A 999 9.73 32.29 -2.41
CA MET A 999 8.82 31.29 -2.97
C MET A 999 9.37 29.87 -2.90
N MET A 1000 8.45 28.90 -2.91
CA MET A 1000 8.78 27.51 -3.20
C MET A 1000 9.26 27.40 -4.64
N ILE A 1001 10.35 26.68 -4.86
CA ILE A 1001 10.87 26.35 -6.20
C ILE A 1001 10.81 24.83 -6.47
N GLY A 1002 10.62 24.02 -5.42
CA GLY A 1002 10.40 22.58 -5.54
C GLY A 1002 9.77 21.99 -4.29
N VAL A 1003 8.75 21.15 -4.47
CA VAL A 1003 8.04 20.47 -3.36
C VAL A 1003 7.99 18.98 -3.63
N GLY A 1004 8.53 18.19 -2.71
CA GLY A 1004 8.32 16.74 -2.65
C GLY A 1004 7.22 16.42 -1.66
N ALA A 1005 6.26 15.59 -2.07
CA ALA A 1005 5.07 15.25 -1.28
C ALA A 1005 4.77 13.75 -1.37
N GLY A 1006 4.27 13.17 -0.28
CA GLY A 1006 3.73 11.81 -0.22
C GLY A 1006 4.77 10.70 -0.45
N GLN A 1007 6.05 10.98 -0.25
CA GLN A 1007 7.12 10.00 -0.50
C GLN A 1007 7.38 9.13 0.74
N GLN A 1008 7.87 7.91 0.53
CA GLN A 1008 8.15 6.95 1.61
C GLN A 1008 9.63 6.96 2.01
N SER A 1009 10.51 7.34 1.08
CA SER A 1009 11.96 7.43 1.27
C SER A 1009 12.36 8.91 1.32
N ARG A 1010 13.14 9.31 2.34
CA ARG A 1010 13.58 10.70 2.53
C ARG A 1010 14.42 11.17 1.35
N VAL A 1011 15.42 10.39 0.94
CA VAL A 1011 16.33 10.77 -0.15
C VAL A 1011 15.59 10.85 -1.49
N ASP A 1012 14.56 10.03 -1.71
CA ASP A 1012 13.75 10.10 -2.93
C ASP A 1012 12.85 11.35 -2.91
N CYS A 1013 12.35 11.75 -1.75
CA CYS A 1013 11.66 13.03 -1.57
C CYS A 1013 12.56 14.23 -1.87
N VAL A 1014 13.80 14.21 -1.36
CA VAL A 1014 14.83 15.22 -1.65
C VAL A 1014 15.10 15.29 -3.15
N LYS A 1015 15.38 14.15 -3.80
CA LYS A 1015 15.65 14.09 -5.25
C LYS A 1015 14.46 14.56 -6.09
N LEU A 1016 13.24 14.20 -5.71
CA LEU A 1016 12.02 14.61 -6.42
C LEU A 1016 11.82 16.13 -6.33
N ALA A 1017 11.98 16.71 -5.14
CA ALA A 1017 11.88 18.15 -4.94
C ALA A 1017 13.03 18.91 -5.65
N ALA A 1018 14.25 18.37 -5.62
CA ALA A 1018 15.41 18.90 -6.34
C ALA A 1018 15.21 18.88 -7.87
N ARG A 1019 14.57 17.83 -8.42
CA ARG A 1019 14.20 17.78 -9.83
C ARG A 1019 13.22 18.90 -10.18
N LYS A 1020 12.23 19.17 -9.33
CA LYS A 1020 11.31 20.30 -9.53
C LYS A 1020 12.02 21.65 -9.49
N ALA A 1021 12.92 21.86 -8.51
CA ALA A 1021 13.75 23.06 -8.43
C ALA A 1021 14.64 23.24 -9.67
N SER A 1022 15.18 22.14 -10.20
CA SER A 1022 15.96 22.13 -11.44
C SER A 1022 15.12 22.56 -12.64
N THR A 1023 13.92 21.99 -12.79
CA THR A 1023 12.98 22.37 -13.85
C THR A 1023 12.54 23.82 -13.72
N TRP A 1024 12.26 24.31 -12.51
CA TRP A 1024 11.98 25.72 -12.24
C TRP A 1024 13.12 26.60 -12.74
N ARG A 1025 14.38 26.31 -12.35
CA ARG A 1025 15.54 27.11 -12.76
C ARG A 1025 15.77 27.05 -14.26
N LEU A 1026 15.65 25.88 -14.89
CA LEU A 1026 15.88 25.73 -16.33
C LEU A 1026 14.87 26.50 -17.19
N ARG A 1027 13.72 26.91 -16.65
CA ARG A 1027 12.81 27.85 -17.36
C ARG A 1027 13.43 29.22 -17.64
N PHE A 1028 14.43 29.60 -16.86
CA PHE A 1028 15.21 30.84 -17.04
C PHE A 1028 16.36 30.68 -18.03
N HIS A 1029 16.60 29.47 -18.56
CA HIS A 1029 17.66 29.24 -19.52
C HIS A 1029 17.38 30.03 -20.82
N PRO A 1030 18.37 30.74 -21.40
CA PRO A 1030 18.17 31.58 -22.59
C PRO A 1030 17.48 30.87 -23.76
N LYS A 1031 17.89 29.62 -24.08
CA LYS A 1031 17.23 28.80 -25.11
C LYS A 1031 15.75 28.48 -24.81
N VAL A 1032 15.37 28.32 -23.54
CA VAL A 1032 13.99 28.02 -23.14
C VAL A 1032 13.12 29.28 -23.24
N MET A 1033 13.67 30.43 -22.85
CA MET A 1033 13.00 31.72 -22.98
C MET A 1033 12.87 32.16 -24.44
N ALA A 1034 13.86 31.84 -25.28
CA ALA A 1034 13.90 32.18 -26.70
C ALA A 1034 13.03 31.28 -27.60
N LEU A 1035 12.32 30.29 -27.05
CA LEU A 1035 11.42 29.43 -27.83
C LEU A 1035 10.37 30.28 -28.59
N ALA A 1036 10.43 30.24 -29.92
CA ALA A 1036 9.61 31.04 -30.82
C ALA A 1036 8.29 30.33 -31.17
N PHE A 1037 7.28 30.54 -30.34
CA PHE A 1037 5.95 29.97 -30.55
C PHE A 1037 5.20 30.61 -31.73
N LYS A 1038 4.41 29.81 -32.44
CA LYS A 1038 3.45 30.31 -33.44
C LYS A 1038 2.48 31.31 -32.84
N ALA A 1039 2.04 32.27 -33.65
CA ALA A 1039 0.96 33.17 -33.28
C ALA A 1039 -0.31 32.38 -32.93
N GLY A 1040 -0.93 32.70 -31.79
CA GLY A 1040 -2.18 32.08 -31.33
C GLY A 1040 -2.03 30.86 -30.40
N VAL A 1041 -0.81 30.35 -30.15
CA VAL A 1041 -0.58 29.31 -29.14
C VAL A 1041 -0.94 29.85 -27.75
N LYS A 1042 -1.79 29.13 -27.00
CA LYS A 1042 -2.27 29.59 -25.69
C LYS A 1042 -1.17 29.58 -24.65
N ARG A 1043 -1.30 30.41 -23.61
CA ARG A 1043 -0.32 30.53 -22.52
C ARG A 1043 -0.01 29.18 -21.87
N GLN A 1044 -1.02 28.39 -21.53
CA GLN A 1044 -0.81 27.07 -20.91
C GLN A 1044 -0.05 26.12 -21.83
N ASP A 1045 -0.34 26.12 -23.14
CA ASP A 1045 0.34 25.27 -24.11
C ASP A 1045 1.82 25.66 -24.23
N ARG A 1046 2.14 26.96 -24.19
CA ARG A 1046 3.53 27.44 -24.14
C ARG A 1046 4.26 26.99 -22.88
N VAL A 1047 3.61 27.05 -21.72
CA VAL A 1047 4.18 26.59 -20.45
C VAL A 1047 4.47 25.09 -20.51
N ASN A 1048 3.49 24.28 -20.94
CA ASN A 1048 3.65 22.84 -21.10
C ASN A 1048 4.79 22.51 -22.08
N ALA A 1049 4.84 23.22 -23.21
CA ALA A 1049 5.88 23.03 -24.21
C ALA A 1049 7.28 23.37 -23.70
N ARG A 1050 7.45 24.44 -22.91
CA ARG A 1050 8.73 24.76 -22.26
C ARG A 1050 9.16 23.68 -21.27
N VAL A 1051 8.24 23.16 -20.46
CA VAL A 1051 8.56 22.09 -19.50
C VAL A 1051 8.97 20.82 -20.23
N ARG A 1052 8.23 20.39 -21.26
CA ARG A 1052 8.60 19.21 -22.06
C ARG A 1052 9.93 19.38 -22.79
N TYR A 1053 10.24 20.59 -23.25
CA TYR A 1053 11.55 20.90 -23.82
C TYR A 1053 12.69 20.79 -22.80
N ILE A 1054 12.45 21.17 -21.55
CA ILE A 1054 13.41 20.99 -20.45
C ILE A 1054 13.59 19.51 -20.12
N GLU A 1055 12.52 18.71 -20.10
CA GLU A 1055 12.59 17.28 -19.78
C GLU A 1055 13.31 16.51 -20.90
N GLY A 1056 12.94 16.76 -22.16
CA GLY A 1056 13.65 16.27 -23.35
C GLY A 1056 13.57 14.76 -23.59
N ASP A 1057 12.70 14.05 -22.86
CA ASP A 1057 12.48 12.60 -22.95
C ASP A 1057 11.25 12.23 -23.81
N MET A 1058 10.92 13.09 -24.78
CA MET A 1058 9.74 12.93 -25.63
C MET A 1058 9.85 11.72 -26.56
N GLN A 1059 8.79 10.93 -26.64
CA GLN A 1059 8.64 9.88 -27.66
C GLN A 1059 8.34 10.49 -29.03
N GLN A 1060 8.56 9.76 -30.11
CA GLN A 1060 8.38 10.28 -31.48
C GLN A 1060 6.99 10.92 -31.70
N ALA A 1061 5.92 10.22 -31.35
CA ALA A 1061 4.55 10.72 -31.51
C ALA A 1061 4.28 11.99 -30.68
N GLU A 1062 4.94 12.12 -29.52
CA GLU A 1062 4.84 13.32 -28.69
C GLU A 1062 5.61 14.48 -29.32
N SER A 1063 6.82 14.24 -29.86
CA SER A 1063 7.62 15.25 -30.57
C SER A 1063 6.86 15.85 -31.73
N GLU A 1064 6.23 15.01 -32.56
CA GLU A 1064 5.42 15.45 -33.71
C GLU A 1064 4.27 16.38 -33.30
N GLN A 1065 3.67 16.17 -32.13
CA GLN A 1065 2.62 17.04 -31.60
C GLN A 1065 3.20 18.31 -30.97
N TRP A 1066 4.32 18.21 -30.27
CA TRP A 1066 5.01 19.33 -29.62
C TRP A 1066 5.56 20.32 -30.66
N GLU A 1067 6.13 19.84 -31.76
CA GLU A 1067 6.69 20.63 -32.86
C GLU A 1067 5.66 21.52 -33.55
N LYS A 1068 4.37 21.14 -33.54
CA LYS A 1068 3.29 21.96 -34.12
C LYS A 1068 3.19 23.35 -33.49
N ASN A 1069 3.66 23.52 -32.26
CA ASN A 1069 3.67 24.82 -31.56
C ASN A 1069 4.65 25.83 -32.15
N PHE A 1070 5.57 25.42 -33.04
CA PHE A 1070 6.67 26.25 -33.55
C PHE A 1070 6.67 26.30 -35.08
N ASP A 1071 7.13 27.42 -35.64
CA ASP A 1071 7.36 27.55 -37.09
C ASP A 1071 8.63 26.84 -37.55
N ALA A 1072 9.64 26.79 -36.67
CA ALA A 1072 10.86 26.02 -36.84
C ALA A 1072 11.13 25.20 -35.58
N VAL A 1073 11.51 23.93 -35.74
CA VAL A 1073 11.78 23.03 -34.63
C VAL A 1073 13.00 23.56 -33.84
N PRO A 1074 12.85 23.86 -32.54
CA PRO A 1074 13.96 24.34 -31.72
C PRO A 1074 15.04 23.27 -31.60
N ALA A 1075 16.32 23.67 -31.64
CA ALA A 1075 17.42 22.76 -31.32
C ALA A 1075 17.27 22.25 -29.88
N ALA A 1076 17.54 20.96 -29.63
CA ALA A 1076 17.40 20.38 -28.29
C ALA A 1076 18.33 21.07 -27.27
N LEU A 1077 17.88 21.10 -26.01
CA LEU A 1077 18.69 21.58 -24.89
C LEU A 1077 19.61 20.44 -24.41
N ALA A 1078 20.91 20.56 -24.67
CA ALA A 1078 21.88 19.50 -24.37
C ALA A 1078 22.04 19.29 -22.85
N ALA A 1079 22.40 18.07 -22.43
CA ALA A 1079 22.54 17.73 -21.02
C ALA A 1079 23.64 18.56 -20.33
N GLU A 1080 24.73 18.84 -21.05
CA GLU A 1080 25.86 19.64 -20.59
C GLU A 1080 25.46 21.10 -20.39
N GLU A 1081 24.62 21.66 -21.28
CA GLU A 1081 24.09 23.02 -21.14
C GLU A 1081 23.16 23.14 -19.93
N LYS A 1082 22.31 22.13 -19.68
CA LYS A 1082 21.48 22.07 -18.48
C LYS A 1082 22.34 22.04 -17.22
N ALA A 1083 23.34 21.16 -17.19
CA ALA A 1083 24.24 20.99 -16.06
C ALA A 1083 25.02 22.28 -15.75
N GLU A 1084 25.54 22.97 -16.78
CA GLU A 1084 26.26 24.22 -16.63
C GLU A 1084 25.36 25.34 -16.09
N PHE A 1085 24.16 25.51 -16.66
CA PHE A 1085 23.23 26.54 -16.20
C PHE A 1085 22.76 26.33 -14.76
N LEU A 1086 22.58 25.07 -14.35
CA LEU A 1086 22.19 24.72 -12.98
C LEU A 1086 23.28 25.04 -11.95
N LYS A 1087 24.57 25.10 -12.32
CA LYS A 1087 25.64 25.55 -11.40
C LYS A 1087 25.45 27.00 -10.93
N GLY A 1088 24.73 27.81 -11.72
CA GLY A 1088 24.37 29.18 -11.35
C GLY A 1088 23.27 29.28 -10.31
N LEU A 1089 22.58 28.18 -9.98
CA LEU A 1089 21.62 28.15 -8.88
C LEU A 1089 22.40 28.05 -7.56
N THR A 1090 22.26 29.06 -6.70
CA THR A 1090 22.96 29.16 -5.41
C THR A 1090 22.06 29.79 -4.36
N GLY A 1091 22.40 29.64 -3.07
CA GLY A 1091 21.66 30.26 -1.97
C GLY A 1091 20.29 29.63 -1.70
N VAL A 1092 20.05 28.40 -2.17
CA VAL A 1092 18.76 27.73 -1.99
C VAL A 1092 18.59 27.26 -0.54
N SER A 1093 17.37 27.43 -0.02
CA SER A 1093 16.97 26.97 1.30
C SER A 1093 16.16 25.68 1.21
N VAL A 1094 16.43 24.71 2.09
CA VAL A 1094 15.71 23.44 2.15
C VAL A 1094 15.14 23.22 3.54
N SER A 1095 13.86 22.83 3.61
CA SER A 1095 13.24 22.33 4.84
C SER A 1095 12.76 20.90 4.67
N SER A 1096 12.91 20.08 5.70
CA SER A 1096 12.46 18.68 5.75
C SER A 1096 11.51 18.47 6.93
N ASP A 1097 10.37 17.81 6.69
CA ASP A 1097 9.36 17.59 7.73
C ASP A 1097 9.82 16.61 8.82
N ALA A 1098 10.81 15.76 8.54
CA ALA A 1098 11.50 14.90 9.49
C ALA A 1098 13.02 14.95 9.29
N PHE A 1099 13.77 14.34 10.22
CA PHE A 1099 15.22 14.31 10.14
C PHE A 1099 15.73 13.62 8.87
N PHE A 1100 16.96 13.95 8.46
CA PHE A 1100 17.67 13.22 7.41
C PHE A 1100 18.30 11.96 8.00
N PRO A 1101 17.91 10.74 7.56
CA PRO A 1101 18.46 9.52 8.12
C PRO A 1101 19.93 9.30 7.75
N PHE A 1102 20.36 9.80 6.59
CA PHE A 1102 21.71 9.61 6.05
C PHE A 1102 22.19 10.88 5.32
N ARG A 1103 23.52 10.96 5.13
CA ARG A 1103 24.17 12.07 4.41
C ARG A 1103 23.80 12.20 2.94
N ASP A 1104 23.29 11.14 2.32
CA ASP A 1104 22.95 11.09 0.89
C ASP A 1104 21.95 12.18 0.46
N SER A 1105 21.09 12.59 1.40
CA SER A 1105 20.14 13.69 1.26
C SER A 1105 20.87 15.03 1.13
N ILE A 1106 21.93 15.23 1.91
CA ILE A 1106 22.80 16.42 1.83
C ILE A 1106 23.63 16.39 0.55
N ASP A 1107 24.18 15.24 0.19
CA ASP A 1107 24.92 15.04 -1.06
C ASP A 1107 24.04 15.27 -2.31
N ALA A 1108 22.72 15.09 -2.20
CA ALA A 1108 21.75 15.44 -3.24
C ALA A 1108 21.42 16.95 -3.23
N CYS A 1109 21.22 17.55 -2.06
CA CYS A 1109 21.02 18.99 -1.91
C CYS A 1109 22.19 19.81 -2.48
N SER A 1110 23.44 19.36 -2.30
CA SER A 1110 24.62 20.09 -2.77
C SER A 1110 24.66 20.26 -4.29
N ARG A 1111 23.98 19.40 -5.05
CA ARG A 1111 23.94 19.46 -6.52
C ARG A 1111 22.99 20.52 -7.07
N ILE A 1112 22.15 21.11 -6.22
CA ILE A 1112 21.11 22.06 -6.62
C ILE A 1112 21.21 23.40 -5.88
N GLY A 1113 22.43 23.79 -5.50
CA GLY A 1113 22.70 25.14 -5.00
C GLY A 1113 22.26 25.40 -3.56
N VAL A 1114 22.00 24.36 -2.79
CA VAL A 1114 21.54 24.49 -1.39
C VAL A 1114 22.65 25.05 -0.52
N SER A 1115 22.33 26.07 0.26
CA SER A 1115 23.24 26.70 1.22
C SER A 1115 22.68 26.68 2.65
N TYR A 1116 21.35 26.56 2.80
CA TYR A 1116 20.68 26.66 4.09
C TYR A 1116 19.70 25.51 4.27
N ILE A 1117 19.71 24.87 5.44
CA ILE A 1117 18.88 23.70 5.72
C ILE A 1117 18.19 23.84 7.08
N ALA A 1118 16.90 23.52 7.14
CA ALA A 1118 16.16 23.31 8.37
C ALA A 1118 15.67 21.86 8.45
N GLN A 1119 15.93 21.20 9.57
CA GLN A 1119 15.42 19.86 9.84
C GLN A 1119 15.22 19.66 11.35
N PRO A 1120 14.38 18.71 11.81
CA PRO A 1120 14.07 18.59 13.23
C PRO A 1120 15.25 18.15 14.10
N GLY A 1121 16.20 17.40 13.55
CA GLY A 1121 17.21 16.66 14.33
C GLY A 1121 16.61 15.40 14.98
N GLY A 1122 17.46 14.65 15.68
CA GLY A 1122 17.09 13.42 16.39
C GLY A 1122 17.43 12.13 15.66
N SER A 1123 18.25 12.19 14.60
CA SER A 1123 18.79 10.99 13.95
C SER A 1123 19.98 10.42 14.73
N VAL A 1124 20.11 9.10 14.77
CA VAL A 1124 21.35 8.45 15.26
C VAL A 1124 22.57 8.81 14.40
N ALA A 1125 22.34 9.25 13.15
CA ALA A 1125 23.36 9.66 12.20
C ALA A 1125 23.48 11.19 12.07
N ASP A 1126 22.92 11.99 13.00
CA ASP A 1126 22.94 13.46 12.90
C ASP A 1126 24.38 14.01 12.74
N GLN A 1127 25.36 13.42 13.42
CA GLN A 1127 26.77 13.84 13.28
C GLN A 1127 27.31 13.65 11.86
N GLU A 1128 26.91 12.58 11.17
CA GLU A 1128 27.31 12.33 9.78
C GLU A 1128 26.66 13.34 8.83
N VAL A 1129 25.39 13.66 9.06
CA VAL A 1129 24.64 14.66 8.28
C VAL A 1129 25.21 16.07 8.49
N ILE A 1130 25.54 16.44 9.73
CA ILE A 1130 26.20 17.72 10.06
C ILE A 1130 27.57 17.80 9.38
N ALA A 1131 28.37 16.73 9.47
CA ALA A 1131 29.68 16.69 8.82
C ALA A 1131 29.58 16.81 7.30
N ALA A 1132 28.53 16.26 6.67
CA ALA A 1132 28.28 16.45 5.24
C ALA A 1132 27.93 17.90 4.90
N CYS A 1133 27.09 18.56 5.71
CA CYS A 1133 26.80 19.98 5.54
C CYS A 1133 28.06 20.84 5.68
N ASP A 1134 28.88 20.58 6.69
CA ASP A 1134 30.17 21.25 6.89
C ASP A 1134 31.11 21.09 5.69
N ALA A 1135 31.16 19.89 5.10
CA ALA A 1135 31.98 19.61 3.93
C ALA A 1135 31.56 20.42 2.69
N TYR A 1136 30.28 20.79 2.59
CA TYR A 1136 29.73 21.63 1.53
C TYR A 1136 29.58 23.11 1.92
N GLY A 1137 29.97 23.50 3.14
CA GLY A 1137 29.83 24.87 3.64
C GLY A 1137 28.38 25.31 3.91
N MET A 1138 27.44 24.37 4.06
CA MET A 1138 26.03 24.67 4.31
C MET A 1138 25.77 25.01 5.78
N ALA A 1139 24.85 25.94 6.04
CA ALA A 1139 24.33 26.18 7.37
C ALA A 1139 23.09 25.31 7.63
N MET A 1140 23.07 24.54 8.72
CA MET A 1140 21.92 23.72 9.11
C MET A 1140 21.40 24.11 10.49
N ALA A 1141 20.10 24.40 10.57
CA ALA A 1141 19.38 24.62 11.81
C ALA A 1141 18.58 23.37 12.22
N PHE A 1142 18.72 22.96 13.49
CA PHE A 1142 17.83 21.99 14.12
C PHE A 1142 16.60 22.69 14.69
N THR A 1143 15.42 22.28 14.24
CA THR A 1143 14.16 22.96 14.58
C THR A 1143 13.49 22.39 15.83
N ASP A 1144 13.89 21.19 16.24
CA ASP A 1144 13.28 20.39 17.31
C ASP A 1144 11.75 20.24 17.12
N LEU A 1145 11.27 20.28 15.86
CA LEU A 1145 9.86 20.19 15.49
C LEU A 1145 9.67 19.37 14.22
N ARG A 1146 9.09 18.17 14.36
CA ARG A 1146 8.68 17.30 13.25
C ARG A 1146 7.30 17.71 12.71
N LEU A 1147 7.14 17.74 11.39
CA LEU A 1147 6.00 18.33 10.69
C LEU A 1147 5.22 17.31 9.83
N PHE A 1148 5.01 16.08 10.31
CA PHE A 1148 4.26 15.08 9.55
C PHE A 1148 2.80 15.47 9.32
N HIS A 1149 2.28 15.16 8.13
CA HIS A 1149 0.89 15.43 7.71
C HIS A 1149 0.35 14.29 6.82
N HIS A 1150 -0.81 13.73 7.15
CA HIS A 1150 -1.40 12.52 6.54
C HIS A 1150 -2.92 12.49 6.58
#